data_AF-A0A3S0G0T0-F1
#
_entry.id   AF-A0A3S0G0T0-F1
#
_cell.length_a   1.000
_cell.length_b   1.000
_cell.length_c   1.000
_cell.angle_alpha   90.00
_cell.angle_beta   90.00
_cell.angle_gamma   90.00
#
_symmetry.space_group_name_H-M   'P 1'
#
loop_
_entity.id
_entity.type
_entity.pdbx_description
1 polymer ?
#
loop_
_entity_poly.entity_id
_entity_poly.type
_entity_poly.pdbx_seq_one_letter_code
_entity_poly.pdbx_strand_id
1 'polypeptide(L)'
;MSINIDHNQGPDVQWLQELANNFFKSIPGSATESSSPTQTKALQQDSLGDINVNDISTPPTSIPDPHFAGAKTPVSLGGAGITPGSINAVNAIDLKNQEQPVDASTLTGSGKNPNSVAGSGISPTAHQQGNGVDLQNPQTELPDPHFAGSGKNPQSAGGKGISPSVKYAEQYDHLPYTDQSDLIPDIKKILAAIPFFNSVEQLPLNYSNASGASYYFLNEKEFAPVTKAAVSNEHKSTGITGLAKPPFDVNLVKKDFPILQERVNGRPLIWLDNAATTQKPQSVIDRISYFYQHENSNIHRAAHELAARATDAYEAAREKVRVFLNAASVNELVFVRGTTEAINLVAKSYGEQFLKAGDEVIVSHLEHHANIVPWQQLAQKNGIKLRVIPVDDDGQVLLDEYQKLLNPKTKLVSFTQVSNALGTITPAKQIIDLAHDAGAKVLLDGAQSVSHLRVNVQYLNPDFFVFSGHKVFGPTGIGVLYGKEELLNEIQPWQGGGNMIKDVTFEHTQFHNAPSRFEAGTGNIADAVGLGAALDYVNKLGIDNIHLYEHQLLLYATKLMKEVPGLRLVGTATDKASVLSFTLKGFSNDEVGKALNKEGIAVRTGHHCAQPILRRFGLESTVRPSLAFYNTCADINTLVSVLHKLKRQ
;
A
#
# COMPACT_ATOMS: atom_id res chain seq x y z
N MET A 1 -42.45 -19.70 9.81
CA MET A 1 -42.45 -20.55 11.01
C MET A 1 -41.45 -19.95 11.98
N SER A 2 -41.90 -19.56 13.18
CA SER A 2 -41.06 -18.98 14.22
C SER A 2 -40.21 -20.07 14.87
N ILE A 3 -38.91 -19.82 15.03
CA ILE A 3 -37.95 -20.78 15.60
C ILE A 3 -37.77 -20.41 17.08
N ASN A 4 -38.19 -21.33 17.96
CA ASN A 4 -37.82 -21.33 19.38
C ASN A 4 -36.33 -21.67 19.47
N ILE A 5 -35.51 -20.74 19.94
CA ILE A 5 -34.10 -21.02 20.28
C ILE A 5 -34.04 -21.02 21.80
N ASP A 6 -33.83 -22.20 22.38
CA ASP A 6 -33.51 -22.36 23.80
C ASP A 6 -32.09 -21.82 24.05
N HIS A 7 -31.94 -20.89 24.99
CA HIS A 7 -30.76 -20.03 25.11
C HIS A 7 -29.51 -20.70 25.70
N ASN A 8 -29.50 -22.03 25.89
CA ASN A 8 -28.38 -22.74 26.52
C ASN A 8 -27.91 -24.02 25.81
N GLN A 9 -28.36 -24.30 24.58
CA GLN A 9 -27.77 -25.34 23.74
C GLN A 9 -27.60 -24.80 22.32
N GLY A 10 -26.40 -24.95 21.76
CA GLY A 10 -26.11 -24.57 20.37
C GLY A 10 -27.06 -25.26 19.38
N PRO A 11 -27.13 -24.79 18.12
CA PRO A 11 -28.12 -25.27 17.16
C PRO A 11 -27.99 -26.79 16.95
N ASP A 12 -29.13 -27.47 16.97
CA ASP A 12 -29.23 -28.91 16.74
C ASP A 12 -28.60 -29.26 15.38
N VAL A 13 -27.51 -30.03 15.45
CA VAL A 13 -26.70 -30.43 14.28
C VAL A 13 -27.55 -31.23 13.30
N GLN A 14 -28.53 -32.00 13.80
CA GLN A 14 -29.41 -32.79 12.95
C GLN A 14 -30.35 -31.88 12.14
N TRP A 15 -30.88 -30.84 12.76
CA TRP A 15 -31.68 -29.82 12.09
C TRP A 15 -30.87 -29.02 11.06
N LEU A 16 -29.64 -28.62 11.38
CA LEU A 16 -28.74 -27.94 10.43
C LEU A 16 -28.41 -28.82 9.21
N GLN A 17 -28.27 -30.12 9.44
CA GLN A 17 -27.98 -31.07 8.37
C GLN A 17 -29.20 -31.33 7.48
N GLU A 18 -30.41 -31.38 8.04
CA GLU A 18 -31.66 -31.42 7.25
C GLU A 18 -31.87 -30.15 6.42
N LEU A 19 -31.55 -28.98 6.98
CA LEU A 19 -31.67 -27.70 6.29
C LEU A 19 -30.67 -27.59 5.14
N ALA A 20 -29.42 -28.03 5.35
CA ALA A 20 -28.41 -28.12 4.30
C ALA A 20 -28.82 -29.10 3.19
N ASN A 21 -29.33 -30.28 3.54
CA ASN A 21 -29.78 -31.28 2.57
C ASN A 21 -30.98 -30.80 1.74
N ASN A 22 -31.90 -30.05 2.34
CA ASN A 22 -33.04 -29.45 1.62
C ASN A 22 -32.59 -28.30 0.70
N PHE A 23 -31.55 -27.55 1.08
CA PHE A 23 -30.95 -26.51 0.25
C PHE A 23 -30.26 -27.09 -0.99
N PHE A 24 -29.50 -28.18 -0.86
CA PHE A 24 -28.82 -28.80 -2.01
C PHE A 24 -29.75 -29.64 -2.92
N LYS A 25 -30.93 -30.04 -2.43
CA LYS A 25 -31.97 -30.70 -3.24
C LYS A 25 -32.80 -29.74 -4.09
N SER A 26 -32.81 -28.44 -3.79
CA SER A 26 -33.62 -27.44 -4.52
C SER A 26 -32.86 -26.73 -5.66
N ILE A 27 -31.61 -27.12 -5.91
CA ILE A 27 -30.79 -26.58 -7.02
C ILE A 27 -31.01 -27.45 -8.26
N PRO A 28 -31.62 -26.95 -9.35
CA PRO A 28 -31.75 -27.70 -10.59
C PRO A 28 -30.42 -27.67 -11.36
N GLY A 29 -29.81 -28.83 -11.56
CA GLY A 29 -28.76 -29.04 -12.59
C GLY A 29 -27.33 -29.18 -12.06
N SER A 30 -26.98 -30.37 -11.57
CA SER A 30 -25.72 -31.06 -11.92
C SER A 30 -25.77 -32.49 -11.38
N ALA A 31 -26.16 -33.43 -12.25
CA ALA A 31 -26.01 -34.85 -11.96
C ALA A 31 -24.54 -35.23 -12.14
N THR A 32 -23.94 -35.73 -11.06
CA THR A 32 -22.75 -36.58 -11.08
C THR A 32 -23.12 -37.97 -11.55
N GLU A 33 -22.27 -38.66 -12.31
CA GLU A 33 -21.79 -39.98 -11.90
C GLU A 33 -20.58 -40.49 -12.71
N SER A 34 -19.81 -41.31 -12.01
CA SER A 34 -18.48 -41.84 -12.31
C SER A 34 -18.50 -43.28 -12.86
N SER A 35 -17.40 -43.62 -13.55
CA SER A 35 -16.74 -44.94 -13.67
C SER A 35 -16.98 -45.82 -14.92
N SER A 36 -15.82 -46.18 -15.49
CA SER A 36 -15.33 -46.95 -16.67
C SER A 36 -15.67 -48.47 -16.76
N PRO A 37 -15.17 -49.30 -17.72
CA PRO A 37 -14.49 -49.07 -19.03
C PRO A 37 -14.99 -49.96 -20.24
N THR A 38 -14.39 -49.70 -21.42
CA THR A 38 -14.06 -50.61 -22.55
C THR A 38 -15.01 -50.80 -23.76
N GLN A 39 -14.35 -50.75 -24.94
CA GLN A 39 -14.63 -51.36 -26.25
C GLN A 39 -15.57 -50.68 -27.28
N THR A 40 -14.91 -50.13 -28.31
CA THR A 40 -15.17 -50.29 -29.76
C THR A 40 -16.60 -50.45 -30.26
N LYS A 41 -17.06 -49.50 -31.09
CA LYS A 41 -17.44 -49.74 -32.49
C LYS A 41 -17.73 -48.44 -33.25
N ALA A 42 -17.25 -48.44 -34.50
CA ALA A 42 -17.56 -47.48 -35.56
C ALA A 42 -19.02 -47.60 -36.03
N LEU A 43 -19.52 -46.55 -36.70
CA LEU A 43 -20.49 -46.49 -37.82
C LEU A 43 -20.68 -44.98 -38.15
N GLN A 44 -20.14 -44.45 -39.25
CA GLN A 44 -20.77 -44.24 -40.58
C GLN A 44 -22.21 -43.68 -40.50
N GLN A 45 -22.46 -42.42 -40.90
CA GLN A 45 -22.54 -41.84 -42.25
C GLN A 45 -23.96 -41.88 -42.80
N ASP A 46 -24.56 -40.71 -43.04
CA ASP A 46 -25.57 -40.35 -44.07
C ASP A 46 -26.04 -38.90 -43.77
N SER A 47 -25.64 -37.85 -44.50
CA SER A 47 -25.94 -37.38 -45.87
C SER A 47 -27.27 -36.61 -46.04
N LEU A 48 -27.17 -35.50 -46.80
CA LEU A 48 -28.20 -34.66 -47.47
C LEU A 48 -28.88 -33.56 -46.62
N GLY A 49 -28.93 -32.29 -47.01
CA GLY A 49 -28.56 -31.69 -48.30
C GLY A 49 -28.54 -30.16 -48.30
N ASP A 50 -27.95 -29.62 -49.38
CA ASP A 50 -27.78 -28.22 -49.74
C ASP A 50 -29.09 -27.49 -50.05
N ILE A 51 -29.18 -26.21 -49.70
CA ILE A 51 -29.93 -25.19 -50.46
C ILE A 51 -29.15 -23.88 -50.47
N ASN A 52 -28.84 -23.39 -51.67
CA ASN A 52 -28.31 -22.06 -51.98
C ASN A 52 -29.11 -21.49 -53.15
N VAL A 53 -29.71 -20.30 -53.01
CA VAL A 53 -30.10 -19.43 -54.15
C VAL A 53 -30.10 -17.96 -53.71
N ASN A 54 -29.35 -17.13 -54.47
CA ASN A 54 -29.32 -15.66 -54.48
C ASN A 54 -30.60 -15.06 -55.09
N ASP A 55 -31.03 -13.86 -54.66
CA ASP A 55 -31.02 -12.59 -55.43
C ASP A 55 -31.92 -11.52 -54.80
N ILE A 56 -31.66 -10.24 -55.15
CA ILE A 56 -32.55 -9.06 -55.25
C ILE A 56 -31.87 -7.75 -54.76
N SER A 57 -31.28 -7.08 -55.75
CA SER A 57 -31.15 -5.64 -56.07
C SER A 57 -31.56 -4.50 -55.11
N THR A 58 -30.67 -3.49 -55.02
CA THR A 58 -30.83 -2.04 -54.71
C THR A 58 -31.27 -1.19 -55.94
N PRO A 59 -31.48 0.17 -55.88
CA PRO A 59 -32.01 1.14 -54.89
C PRO A 59 -33.09 2.10 -55.53
N PRO A 60 -33.54 3.26 -54.96
CA PRO A 60 -32.80 4.54 -55.15
C PRO A 60 -33.00 5.70 -54.10
N THR A 61 -31.94 6.52 -53.95
CA THR A 61 -31.82 8.01 -53.84
C THR A 61 -32.69 8.96 -52.99
N SER A 62 -31.95 9.89 -52.35
CA SER A 62 -32.09 11.38 -52.27
C SER A 62 -32.85 12.10 -51.13
N ILE A 63 -32.15 13.13 -50.63
CA ILE A 63 -32.37 14.14 -49.56
C ILE A 63 -33.46 15.16 -49.97
N PRO A 64 -34.09 15.93 -49.04
CA PRO A 64 -33.61 17.31 -48.77
C PRO A 64 -33.69 17.77 -47.30
N ASP A 65 -32.70 18.57 -46.92
CA ASP A 65 -32.68 19.53 -45.79
C ASP A 65 -33.77 20.61 -45.96
N PRO A 66 -34.21 21.28 -44.87
CA PRO A 66 -34.06 22.74 -44.87
C PRO A 66 -33.70 23.36 -43.50
N HIS A 67 -32.72 24.26 -43.53
CA HIS A 67 -32.55 25.33 -42.55
C HIS A 67 -33.57 26.45 -42.77
N PHE A 68 -34.24 26.92 -41.72
CA PHE A 68 -34.40 28.36 -41.43
C PHE A 68 -34.74 28.63 -39.96
N ALA A 69 -34.23 29.76 -39.48
CA ALA A 69 -34.10 30.21 -38.10
C ALA A 69 -35.40 30.76 -37.48
N GLY A 70 -35.49 30.77 -36.14
CA GLY A 70 -36.47 31.61 -35.45
C GLY A 70 -36.87 31.23 -34.01
N ALA A 71 -36.00 31.57 -33.05
CA ALA A 71 -36.36 32.11 -31.73
C ALA A 71 -36.90 31.21 -30.58
N LYS A 72 -36.21 31.39 -29.44
CA LYS A 72 -36.62 31.32 -28.01
C LYS A 72 -36.74 29.94 -27.35
N THR A 73 -35.64 29.58 -26.68
CA THR A 73 -35.55 28.65 -25.55
C THR A 73 -36.35 29.12 -24.32
N PRO A 74 -37.05 28.20 -23.64
CA PRO A 74 -37.16 28.24 -22.19
C PRO A 74 -36.45 27.04 -21.53
N VAL A 75 -36.10 27.28 -20.28
CA VAL A 75 -35.29 26.48 -19.35
C VAL A 75 -35.88 25.08 -19.11
N SER A 76 -35.05 24.04 -19.26
CA SER A 76 -35.36 22.68 -18.82
C SER A 76 -35.05 22.54 -17.32
N LEU A 77 -36.10 22.44 -16.51
CA LEU A 77 -36.05 21.85 -15.18
C LEU A 77 -36.18 20.34 -15.30
N GLY A 78 -35.49 19.64 -14.40
CA GLY A 78 -35.37 18.19 -14.35
C GLY A 78 -36.71 17.45 -14.28
N GLY A 79 -36.83 16.43 -15.14
CA GLY A 79 -37.87 15.43 -15.07
C GLY A 79 -37.43 14.30 -14.14
N ALA A 80 -38.03 14.26 -12.95
CA ALA A 80 -38.22 13.03 -12.21
C ALA A 80 -39.46 12.29 -12.78
N GLY A 81 -39.30 11.01 -13.11
CA GLY A 81 -40.39 10.06 -13.38
C GLY A 81 -39.97 8.71 -12.77
N ILE A 82 -40.37 8.37 -11.55
CA ILE A 82 -41.65 7.82 -11.07
C ILE A 82 -41.88 6.35 -11.49
N THR A 83 -41.74 5.50 -10.48
CA THR A 83 -42.28 4.15 -10.26
C THR A 83 -43.81 4.08 -10.38
N PRO A 84 -44.41 3.00 -10.92
CA PRO A 84 -45.85 2.81 -10.87
C PRO A 84 -46.29 2.02 -9.63
N GLY A 85 -47.41 2.43 -9.05
CA GLY A 85 -48.14 1.69 -8.01
C GLY A 85 -49.15 2.52 -7.23
N SER A 86 -50.14 3.11 -7.91
CA SER A 86 -51.38 3.60 -7.29
C SER A 86 -52.21 2.42 -6.75
N ILE A 87 -53.05 2.60 -5.71
CA ILE A 87 -54.49 2.89 -5.87
C ILE A 87 -55.10 3.35 -4.52
N ASN A 88 -56.02 4.32 -4.63
CA ASN A 88 -57.11 4.79 -3.75
C ASN A 88 -56.92 6.04 -2.85
N ALA A 89 -57.30 7.19 -3.45
CA ALA A 89 -58.30 8.21 -3.05
C ALA A 89 -58.72 8.30 -1.56
N VAL A 90 -58.94 9.48 -0.95
CA VAL A 90 -59.95 10.50 -1.32
C VAL A 90 -59.69 11.87 -0.65
N ASN A 91 -60.09 12.96 -1.35
CA ASN A 91 -60.45 14.34 -0.93
C ASN A 91 -59.34 15.28 -0.39
N ALA A 92 -58.82 16.28 -1.12
CA ALA A 92 -59.40 17.59 -1.54
C ALA A 92 -59.77 18.47 -0.32
N ILE A 93 -59.16 19.64 -0.06
CA ILE A 93 -59.37 20.99 -0.66
C ILE A 93 -58.35 21.96 -0.01
N ASP A 94 -57.51 22.66 -0.80
CA ASP A 94 -57.44 24.10 -1.13
C ASP A 94 -56.89 25.09 -0.06
N LEU A 95 -55.94 25.93 -0.52
CA LEU A 95 -55.10 26.88 0.19
C LEU A 95 -55.56 28.32 -0.06
N LYS A 96 -55.67 29.18 0.97
CA LYS A 96 -55.40 30.62 0.83
C LYS A 96 -54.83 31.29 2.10
N ASN A 97 -53.64 31.86 1.91
CA ASN A 97 -53.12 33.16 2.36
C ASN A 97 -52.92 33.55 3.84
N GLN A 98 -51.69 34.03 4.06
CA GLN A 98 -51.26 35.26 4.77
C GLN A 98 -51.28 35.30 6.32
N GLU A 99 -50.08 35.35 6.93
CA GLU A 99 -49.49 36.51 7.65
C GLU A 99 -48.32 36.07 8.56
N GLN A 100 -47.31 36.94 8.72
CA GLN A 100 -46.16 36.83 9.65
C GLN A 100 -46.56 37.28 11.09
N PRO A 101 -45.65 37.42 12.09
CA PRO A 101 -44.64 36.50 12.66
C PRO A 101 -44.64 36.53 14.22
N VAL A 102 -44.38 35.44 14.98
CA VAL A 102 -43.85 35.58 16.37
C VAL A 102 -43.22 34.31 16.92
N ASP A 103 -42.25 34.53 17.80
CA ASP A 103 -41.37 33.59 18.51
C ASP A 103 -41.93 33.17 19.89
N ALA A 104 -41.33 32.10 20.42
CA ALA A 104 -41.23 31.68 21.82
C ALA A 104 -42.43 30.99 22.55
N SER A 105 -42.13 29.74 22.92
CA SER A 105 -42.41 29.06 24.20
C SER A 105 -43.69 28.22 24.38
N THR A 106 -43.46 27.03 24.95
CA THR A 106 -44.38 26.06 25.57
C THR A 106 -45.28 25.18 24.68
N LEU A 107 -45.06 23.86 24.77
CA LEU A 107 -46.03 22.78 25.07
C LEU A 107 -45.29 21.44 24.80
N THR A 108 -44.79 20.77 25.83
CA THR A 108 -45.45 19.63 26.52
C THR A 108 -45.94 18.54 25.56
N GLY A 109 -45.33 17.36 25.68
CA GLY A 109 -45.59 16.23 24.80
C GLY A 109 -46.91 15.51 25.02
N SER A 110 -47.19 14.60 24.09
CA SER A 110 -47.88 13.33 24.35
C SER A 110 -47.46 12.35 23.26
N GLY A 111 -46.93 11.20 23.67
CA GLY A 111 -46.32 10.22 22.78
C GLY A 111 -47.26 9.12 22.27
N LYS A 112 -46.68 8.24 21.43
CA LYS A 112 -46.79 6.76 21.34
C LYS A 112 -46.37 6.34 19.91
N ASN A 113 -45.19 5.76 19.67
CA ASN A 113 -44.77 4.32 19.73
C ASN A 113 -44.25 3.92 18.32
N PRO A 114 -43.38 2.90 18.09
CA PRO A 114 -42.64 2.03 19.00
C PRO A 114 -41.11 1.88 18.69
N ASN A 115 -40.49 1.00 19.47
CA ASN A 115 -39.05 0.83 19.74
C ASN A 115 -38.17 0.17 18.67
N SER A 116 -36.92 0.62 18.72
CA SER A 116 -35.68 -0.04 18.31
C SER A 116 -35.49 -1.41 18.97
N VAL A 117 -35.03 -2.38 18.18
CA VAL A 117 -34.40 -3.63 18.63
C VAL A 117 -32.89 -3.54 18.40
N ALA A 118 -32.15 -3.37 19.50
CA ALA A 118 -30.86 -4.00 19.77
C ALA A 118 -30.33 -3.44 21.08
N GLY A 119 -30.84 -4.01 22.18
CA GLY A 119 -30.28 -3.87 23.50
C GLY A 119 -29.02 -4.71 23.66
N SER A 120 -28.16 -4.17 24.52
CA SER A 120 -27.09 -4.78 25.30
C SER A 120 -27.40 -6.15 25.90
N GLY A 121 -26.38 -7.02 25.99
CA GLY A 121 -26.35 -8.18 26.87
C GLY A 121 -24.98 -8.32 27.53
N ILE A 122 -24.95 -8.22 28.87
CA ILE A 122 -23.78 -8.33 29.77
C ILE A 122 -23.73 -9.75 30.37
N SER A 123 -22.53 -10.22 30.71
CA SER A 123 -22.26 -11.46 31.47
C SER A 123 -22.78 -11.39 32.93
N PRO A 124 -23.44 -12.44 33.48
CA PRO A 124 -24.00 -12.40 34.83
C PRO A 124 -23.01 -12.93 35.88
N THR A 125 -22.72 -12.14 36.92
CA THR A 125 -22.59 -12.58 38.32
C THR A 125 -22.23 -11.39 39.20
N ALA A 126 -23.21 -10.86 39.95
CA ALA A 126 -23.04 -10.37 41.34
C ALA A 126 -24.40 -9.87 41.84
N HIS A 127 -24.96 -10.65 42.74
CA HIS A 127 -26.13 -10.35 43.55
C HIS A 127 -25.90 -9.11 44.43
N GLN A 128 -26.96 -8.32 44.59
CA GLN A 128 -27.33 -7.51 45.77
C GLN A 128 -26.20 -6.82 46.54
N GLN A 129 -26.13 -5.50 46.38
CA GLN A 129 -26.24 -4.57 47.52
C GLN A 129 -26.62 -3.19 47.00
N GLY A 130 -27.78 -2.70 47.48
CA GLY A 130 -28.23 -1.34 47.20
C GLY A 130 -27.31 -0.34 47.87
N ASN A 131 -26.88 0.66 47.10
CA ASN A 131 -26.48 1.99 47.53
C ASN A 131 -26.32 2.82 46.26
N GLY A 132 -27.38 3.55 45.89
CA GLY A 132 -27.31 4.57 44.86
C GLY A 132 -26.39 5.69 45.32
N VAL A 133 -25.42 6.06 44.49
CA VAL A 133 -24.53 7.19 44.76
C VAL A 133 -25.28 8.47 44.45
N ASP A 134 -25.45 9.32 45.46
CA ASP A 134 -25.93 10.69 45.30
C ASP A 134 -24.84 11.55 44.65
N LEU A 135 -25.11 12.04 43.44
CA LEU A 135 -24.20 12.88 42.66
C LEU A 135 -24.04 14.30 43.21
N GLN A 136 -24.80 14.69 44.23
CA GLN A 136 -24.64 15.99 44.89
C GLN A 136 -23.69 15.95 46.10
N ASN A 137 -23.28 14.76 46.57
CA ASN A 137 -22.26 14.62 47.61
C ASN A 137 -21.56 13.25 47.54
N PRO A 138 -20.52 13.09 46.69
CA PRO A 138 -19.81 11.83 46.60
C PRO A 138 -19.02 11.57 47.89
N GLN A 139 -19.42 10.53 48.64
CA GLN A 139 -18.63 9.97 49.75
C GLN A 139 -17.22 9.64 49.25
N THR A 140 -16.25 10.45 49.66
CA THR A 140 -14.83 10.14 49.53
C THR A 140 -14.40 9.57 50.87
N GLU A 141 -14.41 8.24 50.98
CA GLU A 141 -13.58 7.39 51.85
C GLU A 141 -14.26 6.03 52.09
N LEU A 142 -13.58 4.95 51.68
CA LEU A 142 -13.77 3.62 52.26
C LEU A 142 -12.46 3.25 53.00
N PRO A 143 -12.53 2.53 54.13
CA PRO A 143 -11.45 2.44 55.10
C PRO A 143 -10.37 1.43 54.67
N ASP A 144 -9.11 1.79 54.85
CA ASP A 144 -7.99 0.85 54.79
C ASP A 144 -7.96 -0.02 56.08
N PRO A 145 -7.98 -1.36 55.97
CA PRO A 145 -7.84 -2.25 57.13
C PRO A 145 -6.44 -2.21 57.80
N HIS A 146 -5.48 -1.46 57.27
CA HIS A 146 -4.10 -1.45 57.77
C HIS A 146 -3.78 -0.39 58.85
N PHE A 147 -4.75 0.36 59.35
CA PHE A 147 -4.56 1.22 60.53
C PHE A 147 -5.32 0.71 61.76
N ALA A 148 -4.89 -0.44 62.26
CA ALA A 148 -5.16 -0.82 63.64
C ALA A 148 -4.16 -0.09 64.55
N GLY A 149 -4.62 0.97 65.23
CA GLY A 149 -4.04 1.39 66.50
C GLY A 149 -3.17 2.63 66.48
N SER A 150 -3.80 3.80 66.54
CA SER A 150 -3.52 4.82 67.57
C SER A 150 -4.49 5.99 67.37
N GLY A 151 -5.61 5.96 68.08
CA GLY A 151 -6.62 7.02 68.04
C GLY A 151 -6.08 8.37 68.49
N LYS A 152 -5.68 9.20 67.53
CA LYS A 152 -5.50 10.65 67.68
C LYS A 152 -5.85 11.35 66.35
N ASN A 153 -7.00 12.03 66.32
CA ASN A 153 -7.39 12.98 65.27
C ASN A 153 -6.64 14.31 65.41
N PRO A 154 -6.31 14.98 64.28
CA PRO A 154 -6.46 16.44 64.20
C PRO A 154 -7.34 16.91 63.02
N GLN A 155 -7.91 18.10 63.20
CA GLN A 155 -8.99 18.71 62.41
C GLN A 155 -8.64 19.00 60.94
N SER A 156 -9.60 18.79 60.03
CA SER A 156 -9.54 19.26 58.65
C SER A 156 -10.10 20.69 58.54
N ALA A 157 -9.41 21.52 57.77
CA ALA A 157 -9.84 22.85 57.37
C ALA A 157 -10.19 22.82 55.88
N GLY A 158 -11.49 22.73 55.57
CA GLY A 158 -12.03 22.99 54.25
C GLY A 158 -12.56 24.42 54.16
N GLY A 159 -11.98 25.23 53.28
CA GLY A 159 -12.45 26.58 52.93
C GLY A 159 -12.42 26.78 51.42
N LYS A 160 -13.57 27.12 50.85
CA LYS A 160 -13.90 27.35 49.43
C LYS A 160 -13.03 28.41 48.75
N GLY A 161 -12.83 28.30 47.43
CA GLY A 161 -12.43 29.43 46.60
C GLY A 161 -12.28 29.11 45.10
N ILE A 162 -13.14 29.71 44.26
CA ILE A 162 -13.10 29.67 42.80
C ILE A 162 -12.20 30.80 42.25
N SER A 163 -11.59 30.50 41.10
CA SER A 163 -10.74 31.22 40.13
C SER A 163 -10.78 32.75 40.02
N PRO A 164 -9.68 33.35 39.54
CA PRO A 164 -9.75 34.61 38.79
C PRO A 164 -9.21 34.45 37.36
N SER A 165 -10.10 34.61 36.39
CA SER A 165 -9.74 35.13 35.07
C SER A 165 -10.62 36.34 34.80
N VAL A 166 -9.95 37.45 34.44
CA VAL A 166 -10.47 38.68 33.82
C VAL A 166 -11.21 39.66 34.73
N LYS A 167 -10.53 40.76 35.07
CA LYS A 167 -10.96 42.13 34.71
C LYS A 167 -9.80 43.12 34.85
N TYR A 168 -9.56 43.82 33.74
CA TYR A 168 -8.72 45.01 33.59
C TYR A 168 -9.09 46.10 34.62
N ALA A 169 -8.08 46.81 35.14
CA ALA A 169 -7.90 48.25 34.96
C ALA A 169 -6.70 48.78 35.78
N GLU A 170 -5.78 49.43 35.05
CA GLU A 170 -4.98 50.60 35.45
C GLU A 170 -4.07 50.54 36.69
N GLN A 171 -2.76 50.45 36.47
CA GLN A 171 -1.84 51.55 36.80
C GLN A 171 -0.44 51.28 36.21
N TYR A 172 0.03 52.22 35.39
CA TYR A 172 1.43 52.35 35.01
C TYR A 172 2.25 52.70 36.25
N ASP A 173 3.35 51.99 36.50
CA ASP A 173 4.59 52.58 37.04
C ASP A 173 5.78 51.62 36.85
N HIS A 174 6.72 52.07 36.02
CA HIS A 174 8.16 51.74 35.94
C HIS A 174 8.65 50.32 36.27
N LEU A 175 9.01 49.55 35.24
CA LEU A 175 9.96 48.44 35.36
C LEU A 175 11.40 48.98 35.33
N PRO A 176 12.28 48.63 36.29
CA PRO A 176 13.70 48.90 36.17
C PRO A 176 14.31 47.90 35.17
N TYR A 177 14.86 48.43 34.08
CA TYR A 177 15.78 47.69 33.24
C TYR A 177 17.08 47.49 34.06
N THR A 178 17.37 46.27 34.49
CA THR A 178 18.72 45.89 34.95
C THR A 178 19.36 44.95 33.94
N ASP A 179 20.59 45.33 33.60
CA ASP A 179 21.44 44.78 32.57
C ASP A 179 21.70 43.28 32.66
N GLN A 180 21.97 42.75 31.47
CA GLN A 180 22.44 41.41 31.16
C GLN A 180 23.44 40.85 32.20
N SER A 181 23.10 39.70 32.78
CA SER A 181 24.08 38.76 33.28
C SER A 181 23.94 37.44 32.52
N ASP A 182 24.86 37.25 31.57
CA ASP A 182 25.34 36.01 30.97
C ASP A 182 24.50 34.75 31.20
N LEU A 183 23.57 34.48 30.27
CA LEU A 183 22.88 33.19 30.13
C LEU A 183 23.79 32.09 29.52
N ILE A 184 24.96 32.48 29.01
CA ILE A 184 25.88 31.60 28.26
C ILE A 184 26.57 30.54 29.15
N PRO A 185 27.01 30.83 30.39
CA PRO A 185 27.59 29.84 31.29
C PRO A 185 26.58 28.78 31.70
N ASP A 186 25.32 29.16 31.93
CA ASP A 186 24.25 28.23 32.33
C ASP A 186 23.82 27.31 31.17
N ILE A 187 23.76 27.84 29.95
CA ILE A 187 23.55 27.03 28.74
C ILE A 187 24.72 26.04 28.55
N LYS A 188 25.97 26.46 28.78
CA LYS A 188 27.14 25.57 28.73
C LYS A 188 27.11 24.49 29.81
N LYS A 189 26.63 24.81 31.01
CA LYS A 189 26.46 23.86 32.12
C LYS A 189 25.37 22.83 31.82
N ILE A 190 24.27 23.26 31.22
CA ILE A 190 23.19 22.38 30.78
C ILE A 190 23.67 21.48 29.64
N LEU A 191 24.36 22.03 28.63
CA LEU A 191 24.96 21.26 27.53
C LEU A 191 25.98 20.23 28.03
N ALA A 192 26.75 20.55 29.08
CA ALA A 192 27.72 19.65 29.69
C ALA A 192 27.08 18.57 30.59
N ALA A 193 25.84 18.78 31.04
CA ALA A 193 25.09 17.86 31.90
C ALA A 193 24.16 16.92 31.11
N ILE A 194 23.98 17.14 29.80
CA ILE A 194 23.33 16.17 28.93
C ILE A 194 24.29 14.97 28.81
N PRO A 195 23.90 13.76 29.24
CA PRO A 195 24.73 12.59 28.99
C PRO A 195 24.89 12.47 27.48
N PHE A 196 26.13 12.65 27.00
CA PHE A 196 26.51 12.18 25.67
C PHE A 196 26.19 10.70 25.67
N PHE A 197 25.07 10.34 25.05
CA PHE A 197 24.91 8.97 24.57
C PHE A 197 26.13 8.75 23.70
N ASN A 198 26.97 7.77 24.06
CA ASN A 198 28.02 7.29 23.17
C ASN A 198 27.39 7.19 21.79
N SER A 199 27.93 7.95 20.84
CA SER A 199 27.51 7.87 19.45
C SER A 199 27.62 6.40 19.07
N VAL A 200 26.49 5.71 19.01
CA VAL A 200 26.41 4.43 18.33
C VAL A 200 26.99 4.70 16.96
N GLU A 201 28.04 3.98 16.56
CA GLU A 201 28.67 4.16 15.24
C GLU A 201 27.55 4.16 14.20
N GLN A 202 27.25 5.35 13.65
CA GLN A 202 26.25 5.50 12.60
C GLN A 202 26.72 4.69 11.39
N LEU A 203 28.01 4.79 11.09
CA LEU A 203 28.81 3.95 10.20
C LEU A 203 30.26 3.99 10.68
N PRO A 204 31.04 2.90 10.62
CA PRO A 204 32.47 2.97 10.84
C PRO A 204 33.13 3.36 9.52
N LEU A 205 33.20 4.65 9.12
CA LEU A 205 34.12 5.08 8.04
C LEU A 205 34.33 6.60 7.95
N ASN A 206 35.62 6.99 7.85
CA ASN A 206 36.10 8.30 7.40
C ASN A 206 35.79 8.49 5.90
N TYR A 207 35.19 9.62 5.54
CA TYR A 207 34.83 10.00 4.16
C TYR A 207 36.02 10.24 3.20
N SER A 208 37.27 10.06 3.65
CA SER A 208 38.47 10.46 2.91
C SER A 208 38.92 9.49 1.79
N ASN A 209 38.34 8.29 1.68
CA ASN A 209 38.72 7.28 0.66
C ASN A 209 37.70 7.07 -0.47
N ALA A 210 36.63 7.87 -0.53
CA ALA A 210 35.62 7.77 -1.60
C ALA A 210 36.09 8.36 -2.95
N SER A 211 37.30 8.92 -3.05
CA SER A 211 37.81 9.60 -4.25
C SER A 211 38.26 8.65 -5.39
N GLY A 212 38.14 7.33 -5.23
CA GLY A 212 38.55 6.34 -6.24
C GLY A 212 37.47 5.36 -6.69
N ALA A 213 36.26 5.40 -6.13
CA ALA A 213 35.20 4.44 -6.46
C ALA A 213 34.16 5.08 -7.40
N SER A 214 34.22 4.71 -8.69
CA SER A 214 33.18 5.03 -9.68
C SER A 214 31.99 4.11 -9.48
N TYR A 215 31.13 4.42 -8.50
CA TYR A 215 29.86 3.71 -8.33
C TYR A 215 28.91 4.05 -9.48
N TYR A 216 28.22 3.05 -10.05
CA TYR A 216 27.35 3.25 -11.23
C TYR A 216 26.26 4.31 -11.01
N PHE A 217 25.84 4.51 -9.75
CA PHE A 217 24.82 5.49 -9.35
C PHE A 217 25.38 6.91 -9.07
N LEU A 218 26.70 7.10 -9.03
CA LEU A 218 27.34 8.42 -8.86
C LEU A 218 27.75 9.08 -10.18
N ASN A 219 27.52 8.43 -11.33
CA ASN A 219 27.80 9.03 -12.62
C ASN A 219 26.73 10.09 -12.96
N GLU A 220 26.92 11.31 -12.46
CA GLU A 220 26.07 12.49 -12.72
C GLU A 220 26.05 12.93 -14.20
N LYS A 221 26.87 12.35 -15.08
CA LYS A 221 26.99 12.78 -16.48
C LYS A 221 25.79 12.42 -17.37
N GLU A 222 24.84 11.61 -16.92
CA GLU A 222 23.71 11.16 -17.74
C GLU A 222 22.34 11.75 -17.34
N PHE A 223 22.29 12.59 -16.30
CA PHE A 223 21.03 13.12 -15.77
C PHE A 223 21.05 14.64 -15.62
N ALA A 224 21.02 15.34 -16.76
CA ALA A 224 20.70 16.77 -16.76
C ALA A 224 19.16 16.96 -16.74
N PRO A 225 18.60 17.74 -15.80
CA PRO A 225 17.18 18.06 -15.84
C PRO A 225 16.87 18.95 -17.04
N VAL A 226 15.84 18.59 -17.81
CA VAL A 226 15.29 19.42 -18.89
C VAL A 226 14.45 20.52 -18.25
N THR A 227 15.06 21.65 -17.95
CA THR A 227 14.38 22.95 -17.85
C THR A 227 15.29 24.06 -18.39
N LYS A 228 15.35 24.20 -19.72
CA LYS A 228 15.73 25.46 -20.35
C LYS A 228 14.51 26.38 -20.37
N ALA A 229 14.37 27.23 -19.36
CA ALA A 229 13.64 28.48 -19.48
C ALA A 229 14.42 29.55 -18.71
N ALA A 230 14.81 30.58 -19.43
CA ALA A 230 15.71 31.65 -19.01
C ALA A 230 15.11 32.50 -17.88
N VAL A 231 15.87 32.71 -16.81
CA VAL A 231 15.91 33.98 -16.08
C VAL A 231 17.36 34.24 -15.70
N SER A 232 17.98 35.18 -16.42
CA SER A 232 19.24 35.79 -16.03
C SER A 232 19.03 36.62 -14.77
N ASN A 233 19.65 36.23 -13.65
CA ASN A 233 19.96 37.16 -12.58
C ASN A 233 21.36 36.87 -12.07
N GLU A 234 22.29 37.74 -12.46
CA GLU A 234 23.58 37.89 -11.82
C GLU A 234 23.36 38.31 -10.36
N HIS A 235 23.59 37.39 -9.41
CA HIS A 235 23.86 37.77 -8.04
C HIS A 235 25.24 37.28 -7.62
N LYS A 236 26.10 38.26 -7.38
CA LYS A 236 27.44 38.15 -6.83
C LYS A 236 27.46 37.20 -5.62
N SER A 237 28.29 36.17 -5.71
CA SER A 237 28.70 35.30 -4.61
C SER A 237 29.40 36.11 -3.52
N THR A 238 28.65 36.53 -2.50
CA THR A 238 29.21 36.79 -1.16
C THR A 238 29.19 35.50 -0.39
N GLY A 239 30.38 35.03 -0.01
CA GLY A 239 30.58 33.75 0.66
C GLY A 239 29.76 33.60 1.93
N ILE A 240 28.83 32.66 1.88
CA ILE A 240 28.49 31.80 3.02
C ILE A 240 28.69 30.39 2.46
N THR A 241 29.77 29.75 2.89
CA THR A 241 30.02 28.32 2.69
C THR A 241 28.74 27.58 3.04
N GLY A 242 28.13 26.96 2.02
CA GLY A 242 26.89 26.21 2.15
C GLY A 242 27.00 25.27 3.33
N LEU A 243 26.08 25.40 4.28
CA LEU A 243 25.83 24.36 5.27
C LEU A 243 25.57 23.08 4.49
N ALA A 244 26.54 22.17 4.51
CA ALA A 244 26.37 20.82 4.00
C ALA A 244 25.05 20.28 4.56
N LYS A 245 24.20 19.70 3.68
CA LYS A 245 23.01 18.97 4.13
C LYS A 245 23.44 18.08 5.31
N PRO A 246 22.72 18.09 6.44
CA PRO A 246 23.16 17.34 7.62
C PRO A 246 23.41 15.88 7.23
N PRO A 247 24.45 15.24 7.77
CA PRO A 247 24.67 13.81 7.55
C PRO A 247 23.38 13.06 7.88
N PHE A 248 23.07 12.03 7.10
CA PHE A 248 21.93 11.16 7.31
C PHE A 248 21.96 10.59 8.74
N ASP A 249 21.22 11.18 9.67
CA ASP A 249 21.19 10.75 11.07
C ASP A 249 20.09 9.71 11.25
N VAL A 250 20.49 8.45 11.15
CA VAL A 250 19.60 7.30 11.34
C VAL A 250 18.87 7.31 12.69
N ASN A 251 19.48 7.84 13.76
CA ASN A 251 18.84 7.82 15.08
C ASN A 251 17.71 8.85 15.17
N LEU A 252 17.80 9.95 14.42
CA LEU A 252 16.68 10.89 14.26
C LEU A 252 15.60 10.27 13.38
N VAL A 253 15.97 9.68 12.24
CA VAL A 253 15.02 9.02 11.33
C VAL A 253 14.26 7.90 12.02
N LYS A 254 14.94 7.06 12.83
CA LYS A 254 14.32 5.95 13.57
C LYS A 254 13.23 6.42 14.55
N LYS A 255 13.30 7.66 15.07
CA LYS A 255 12.26 8.23 15.95
C LYS A 255 10.94 8.50 15.23
N ASP A 256 10.98 8.71 13.92
CA ASP A 256 9.77 8.92 13.12
C ASP A 256 8.94 7.63 13.01
N PHE A 257 9.50 6.47 13.35
CA PHE A 257 8.82 5.17 13.26
C PHE A 257 8.43 4.67 14.67
N PRO A 258 7.22 4.97 15.16
CA PRO A 258 6.84 4.70 16.56
C PRO A 258 6.96 3.22 16.94
N ILE A 259 6.62 2.31 16.02
CA ILE A 259 6.69 0.86 16.25
C ILE A 259 8.11 0.35 16.55
N LEU A 260 9.17 1.07 16.12
CA LEU A 260 10.55 0.69 16.40
C LEU A 260 10.97 0.94 17.87
N GLN A 261 10.11 1.58 18.66
CA GLN A 261 10.30 1.75 20.11
C GLN A 261 9.72 0.58 20.93
N GLU A 262 9.00 -0.33 20.28
CA GLU A 262 8.40 -1.49 20.92
C GLU A 262 9.45 -2.47 21.46
N ARG A 263 9.03 -3.26 22.45
CA ARG A 263 9.82 -4.36 23.00
C ARG A 263 9.20 -5.70 22.62
N VAL A 264 10.04 -6.60 22.10
CA VAL A 264 9.67 -7.98 21.78
C VAL A 264 10.51 -8.91 22.64
N ASN A 265 9.87 -9.82 23.38
CA ASN A 265 10.54 -10.74 24.31
C ASN A 265 11.40 -10.01 25.36
N GLY A 266 10.94 -8.84 25.83
CA GLY A 266 11.65 -8.00 26.81
C GLY A 266 12.81 -7.17 26.24
N ARG A 267 13.11 -7.30 24.94
CA ARG A 267 14.24 -6.66 24.26
C ARG A 267 13.76 -5.60 23.25
N PRO A 268 14.57 -4.57 22.96
CA PRO A 268 14.24 -3.61 21.89
C PRO A 268 14.00 -4.32 20.55
N LEU A 269 12.97 -3.92 19.81
CA LEU A 269 12.69 -4.47 18.49
C LEU A 269 13.80 -4.12 17.50
N ILE A 270 14.35 -5.14 16.85
CA ILE A 270 15.25 -5.02 15.70
C ILE A 270 14.52 -5.57 14.47
N TRP A 271 13.93 -4.68 13.69
CA TRP A 271 13.13 -5.05 12.51
C TRP A 271 14.00 -5.19 11.26
N LEU A 272 14.22 -6.45 10.81
CA LEU A 272 14.99 -6.80 9.62
C LEU A 272 14.14 -7.63 8.61
N ASP A 273 12.82 -7.46 8.58
CA ASP A 273 11.92 -8.09 7.58
C ASP A 273 11.30 -7.06 6.62
N ASN A 274 12.08 -6.03 6.27
CA ASN A 274 11.68 -4.91 5.41
C ASN A 274 11.25 -5.34 4.00
N ALA A 275 11.89 -6.36 3.43
CA ALA A 275 11.53 -6.88 2.11
C ALA A 275 10.17 -7.61 2.09
N ALA A 276 9.60 -7.95 3.26
CA ALA A 276 8.20 -8.39 3.36
C ALA A 276 7.27 -7.18 3.48
N THR A 277 7.53 -6.30 4.45
CA THR A 277 6.83 -5.02 4.62
C THR A 277 7.71 -4.07 5.43
N THR A 278 7.68 -2.78 5.10
CA THR A 278 8.41 -1.76 5.86
C THR A 278 7.55 -1.20 6.98
N GLN A 279 8.17 -0.55 7.96
CA GLN A 279 7.43 0.19 9.00
C GLN A 279 6.98 1.56 8.49
N LYS A 280 6.08 2.21 9.24
CA LYS A 280 5.41 3.44 8.81
C LYS A 280 5.91 4.62 9.62
N PRO A 281 6.33 5.73 8.99
CA PRO A 281 6.64 6.94 9.72
C PRO A 281 5.36 7.57 10.26
N GLN A 282 5.46 8.34 11.34
CA GLN A 282 4.35 8.99 12.03
C GLN A 282 3.53 9.85 11.07
N SER A 283 4.18 10.52 10.11
CA SER A 283 3.50 11.34 9.10
C SER A 283 2.51 10.56 8.22
N VAL A 284 2.74 9.27 7.96
CA VAL A 284 1.80 8.42 7.23
C VAL A 284 0.61 8.05 8.10
N ILE A 285 0.87 7.70 9.37
CA ILE A 285 -0.17 7.35 10.35
C ILE A 285 -1.10 8.55 10.56
N ASP A 286 -0.51 9.72 10.80
CA ASP A 286 -1.24 10.97 11.01
C ASP A 286 -2.03 11.36 9.77
N ARG A 287 -1.49 11.19 8.57
CA ARG A 287 -2.19 11.54 7.34
C ARG A 287 -3.45 10.71 7.13
N ILE A 288 -3.39 9.40 7.39
CA ILE A 288 -4.54 8.50 7.30
C ILE A 288 -5.56 8.84 8.40
N SER A 289 -5.10 9.08 9.63
CA SER A 289 -5.97 9.49 10.74
C SER A 289 -6.72 10.78 10.41
N TYR A 290 -6.01 11.79 9.90
CA TYR A 290 -6.57 13.07 9.49
C TYR A 290 -7.62 12.91 8.39
N PHE A 291 -7.35 12.08 7.38
CA PHE A 291 -8.32 11.82 6.31
C PHE A 291 -9.66 11.36 6.88
N TYR A 292 -9.64 10.37 7.78
CA TYR A 292 -10.87 9.85 8.38
C TYR A 292 -11.56 10.83 9.34
N GLN A 293 -10.80 11.70 10.00
CA GLN A 293 -11.36 12.70 10.92
C GLN A 293 -11.95 13.91 10.21
N HIS A 294 -11.42 14.29 9.05
CA HIS A 294 -11.69 15.63 8.47
C HIS A 294 -12.03 15.65 6.97
N GLU A 295 -11.72 14.61 6.21
CA GLU A 295 -11.84 14.62 4.73
C GLU A 295 -12.69 13.46 4.18
N ASN A 296 -13.01 12.44 4.98
CA ASN A 296 -13.62 11.21 4.49
C ASN A 296 -14.94 11.44 3.73
N SER A 297 -14.91 11.09 2.46
CA SER A 297 -16.07 10.93 1.60
C SER A 297 -15.72 10.06 0.39
N ASN A 298 -16.72 9.73 -0.42
CA ASN A 298 -16.47 9.13 -1.73
C ASN A 298 -16.04 10.22 -2.75
N ILE A 299 -15.36 9.83 -3.82
CA ILE A 299 -14.70 10.73 -4.77
C ILE A 299 -15.47 10.90 -6.10
N HIS A 300 -15.10 11.93 -6.87
CA HIS A 300 -15.52 12.25 -8.25
C HIS A 300 -16.99 12.61 -8.55
N ARG A 301 -17.98 12.05 -7.85
CA ARG A 301 -19.41 12.13 -8.27
C ARG A 301 -20.34 12.97 -7.40
N ALA A 302 -19.83 13.62 -6.36
CA ALA A 302 -20.64 14.38 -5.41
C ALA A 302 -20.28 15.87 -5.42
N ALA A 303 -21.31 16.72 -5.41
CA ALA A 303 -21.17 18.19 -5.46
C ALA A 303 -20.96 18.84 -4.08
N HIS A 304 -20.73 18.05 -3.02
CA HIS A 304 -20.56 18.57 -1.66
C HIS A 304 -19.08 18.68 -1.28
N GLU A 305 -18.77 19.60 -0.37
CA GLU A 305 -17.41 19.98 0.04
C GLU A 305 -16.52 18.79 0.44
N LEU A 306 -17.03 17.82 1.21
CA LEU A 306 -16.22 16.66 1.63
C LEU A 306 -15.81 15.75 0.46
N ALA A 307 -16.62 15.67 -0.61
CA ALA A 307 -16.25 14.90 -1.79
C ALA A 307 -15.18 15.62 -2.60
N ALA A 308 -15.23 16.95 -2.68
CA ALA A 308 -14.18 17.75 -3.30
C ALA A 308 -12.86 17.54 -2.56
N ARG A 309 -12.83 17.68 -1.22
CA ARG A 309 -11.62 17.46 -0.41
C ARG A 309 -11.05 16.05 -0.54
N ALA A 310 -11.91 15.02 -0.48
CA ALA A 310 -11.49 13.64 -0.66
C ALA A 310 -10.90 13.40 -2.06
N THR A 311 -11.51 13.99 -3.10
CA THR A 311 -11.05 13.88 -4.48
C THR A 311 -9.71 14.58 -4.66
N ASP A 312 -9.56 15.79 -4.15
CA ASP A 312 -8.32 16.56 -4.20
C ASP A 312 -7.18 15.82 -3.49
N ALA A 313 -7.46 15.23 -2.31
CA ALA A 313 -6.47 14.43 -1.57
C ALA A 313 -6.04 13.18 -2.35
N TYR A 314 -6.99 12.48 -2.96
CA TYR A 314 -6.74 11.27 -3.75
C TYR A 314 -5.93 11.56 -5.01
N GLU A 315 -6.30 12.58 -5.78
CA GLU A 315 -5.58 12.98 -7.00
C GLU A 315 -4.22 13.62 -6.68
N ALA A 316 -4.09 14.35 -5.56
CA ALA A 316 -2.79 14.82 -5.08
C ALA A 316 -1.84 13.66 -4.75
N ALA A 317 -2.36 12.55 -4.22
CA ALA A 317 -1.54 11.35 -4.03
C ALA A 317 -1.08 10.75 -5.36
N ARG A 318 -1.93 10.74 -6.38
CA ARG A 318 -1.57 10.29 -7.74
C ARG A 318 -0.47 11.16 -8.34
N GLU A 319 -0.55 12.48 -8.18
CA GLU A 319 0.49 13.40 -8.62
C GLU A 319 1.83 13.14 -7.90
N LYS A 320 1.80 12.84 -6.60
CA LYS A 320 3.02 12.46 -5.85
C LYS A 320 3.64 11.17 -6.39
N VAL A 321 2.83 10.19 -6.76
CA VAL A 321 3.31 8.97 -7.44
C VAL A 321 3.94 9.32 -8.79
N ARG A 322 3.33 10.22 -9.57
CA ARG A 322 3.86 10.67 -10.87
C ARG A 322 5.24 11.30 -10.72
N VAL A 323 5.39 12.22 -9.77
CA VAL A 323 6.68 12.84 -9.45
C VAL A 323 7.69 11.79 -8.99
N PHE A 324 7.29 10.89 -8.09
CA PHE A 324 8.16 9.89 -7.50
C PHE A 324 8.75 8.91 -8.53
N LEU A 325 7.95 8.46 -9.50
CA LEU A 325 8.39 7.59 -10.58
C LEU A 325 9.00 8.33 -11.78
N ASN A 326 8.90 9.66 -11.79
CA ASN A 326 9.11 10.49 -12.97
C ASN A 326 8.27 9.99 -14.17
N ALA A 327 6.98 9.77 -13.96
CA ALA A 327 6.03 9.49 -15.05
C ALA A 327 5.66 10.79 -15.80
N ALA A 328 5.29 10.68 -17.07
CA ALA A 328 4.97 11.83 -17.90
C ALA A 328 3.60 12.43 -17.53
N SER A 329 2.63 11.58 -17.16
CA SER A 329 1.26 11.97 -16.86
C SER A 329 0.69 11.19 -15.67
N VAL A 330 -0.24 11.80 -14.92
CA VAL A 330 -1.02 11.09 -13.90
C VAL A 330 -1.95 10.03 -14.53
N ASN A 331 -2.29 10.18 -15.81
CA ASN A 331 -3.13 9.21 -16.53
C ASN A 331 -2.43 7.87 -16.77
N GLU A 332 -1.11 7.83 -16.60
CA GLU A 332 -0.30 6.61 -16.67
C GLU A 332 -0.37 5.79 -15.39
N LEU A 333 -1.01 6.29 -14.33
CA LEU A 333 -0.95 5.71 -12.99
C LEU A 333 -2.31 5.20 -12.54
N VAL A 334 -2.41 3.89 -12.37
CA VAL A 334 -3.59 3.21 -11.85
C VAL A 334 -3.33 2.75 -10.42
N PHE A 335 -4.20 3.13 -9.49
CA PHE A 335 -4.19 2.60 -8.14
C PHE A 335 -4.82 1.21 -8.09
N VAL A 336 -4.13 0.30 -7.40
CA VAL A 336 -4.54 -1.08 -7.17
C VAL A 336 -4.25 -1.47 -5.73
N ARG A 337 -4.58 -2.68 -5.30
CA ARG A 337 -4.30 -3.20 -3.95
C ARG A 337 -2.81 -3.47 -3.70
N GLY A 338 -2.02 -3.63 -4.75
CA GLY A 338 -0.59 -3.93 -4.68
C GLY A 338 -0.01 -4.44 -6.00
N THR A 339 1.30 -4.66 -6.02
CA THR A 339 2.06 -5.23 -7.16
C THR A 339 1.38 -6.47 -7.75
N THR A 340 0.92 -7.39 -6.90
CA THR A 340 0.26 -8.62 -7.36
C THR A 340 -1.01 -8.33 -8.17
N GLU A 341 -1.83 -7.37 -7.74
CA GLU A 341 -3.03 -7.00 -8.48
C GLU A 341 -2.68 -6.27 -9.77
N ALA A 342 -1.67 -5.40 -9.77
CA ALA A 342 -1.17 -4.73 -10.97
C ALA A 342 -0.69 -5.73 -12.04
N ILE A 343 0.10 -6.73 -11.66
CA ILE A 343 0.57 -7.76 -12.60
C ILE A 343 -0.61 -8.58 -13.12
N ASN A 344 -1.58 -8.92 -12.26
CA ASN A 344 -2.79 -9.63 -12.70
C ASN A 344 -3.63 -8.78 -13.65
N LEU A 345 -3.74 -7.46 -13.43
CA LEU A 345 -4.40 -6.55 -14.36
C LEU A 345 -3.74 -6.62 -15.73
N VAL A 346 -2.40 -6.51 -15.81
CA VAL A 346 -1.70 -6.60 -17.10
C VAL A 346 -1.89 -7.99 -17.72
N ALA A 347 -1.79 -9.08 -16.96
CA ALA A 347 -2.01 -10.43 -17.48
C ALA A 347 -3.45 -10.66 -17.97
N LYS A 348 -4.45 -10.13 -17.25
CA LYS A 348 -5.88 -10.33 -17.53
C LYS A 348 -6.43 -9.41 -18.60
N SER A 349 -5.83 -8.24 -18.77
CA SER A 349 -6.23 -7.28 -19.78
C SER A 349 -5.32 -7.38 -21.01
N TYR A 350 -4.07 -6.90 -20.91
CA TYR A 350 -3.13 -6.94 -22.03
C TYR A 350 -2.84 -8.38 -22.48
N GLY A 351 -2.57 -9.27 -21.52
CA GLY A 351 -2.23 -10.66 -21.79
C GLY A 351 -3.35 -11.41 -22.52
N GLU A 352 -4.59 -11.32 -22.04
CA GLU A 352 -5.73 -12.00 -22.68
C GLU A 352 -6.11 -11.39 -24.04
N GLN A 353 -5.93 -10.09 -24.23
CA GLN A 353 -6.26 -9.40 -25.49
C GLN A 353 -5.23 -9.63 -26.60
N PHE A 354 -3.93 -9.60 -26.26
CA PHE A 354 -2.86 -9.56 -27.27
C PHE A 354 -2.04 -10.85 -27.39
N LEU A 355 -1.99 -11.71 -26.36
CA LEU A 355 -1.16 -12.92 -26.40
C LEU A 355 -1.95 -14.15 -26.84
N LYS A 356 -1.38 -14.88 -27.80
CA LYS A 356 -2.01 -16.02 -28.48
C LYS A 356 -1.18 -17.29 -28.32
N ALA A 357 -1.77 -18.42 -28.69
CA ALA A 357 -1.09 -19.71 -28.64
C ALA A 357 0.23 -19.69 -29.42
N GLY A 358 1.31 -20.12 -28.76
CA GLY A 358 2.66 -20.14 -29.33
C GLY A 358 3.47 -18.86 -29.15
N ASP A 359 2.87 -17.74 -28.71
CA ASP A 359 3.62 -16.56 -28.26
C ASP A 359 4.41 -16.89 -26.99
N GLU A 360 5.49 -16.13 -26.76
CA GLU A 360 6.39 -16.33 -25.63
C GLU A 360 6.35 -15.12 -24.67
N VAL A 361 6.27 -15.42 -23.38
CA VAL A 361 6.53 -14.49 -22.28
C VAL A 361 7.83 -14.90 -21.60
N ILE A 362 8.78 -13.96 -21.54
CA ILE A 362 10.04 -14.18 -20.84
C ILE A 362 9.91 -13.63 -19.41
N VAL A 363 10.30 -14.44 -18.43
CA VAL A 363 10.48 -14.03 -17.03
C VAL A 363 11.91 -14.31 -16.57
N SER A 364 12.35 -13.84 -15.41
CA SER A 364 13.67 -14.22 -14.87
C SER A 364 13.58 -15.34 -13.83
N HIS A 365 14.70 -15.98 -13.47
CA HIS A 365 14.72 -16.85 -12.29
C HIS A 365 14.42 -16.07 -11.00
N LEU A 366 14.74 -14.77 -10.94
CA LEU A 366 14.68 -13.93 -9.75
C LEU A 366 13.25 -13.51 -9.36
N GLU A 367 12.24 -13.87 -10.16
CA GLU A 367 10.88 -13.41 -9.96
C GLU A 367 10.28 -13.85 -8.63
N HIS A 368 9.56 -12.92 -8.02
CA HIS A 368 8.58 -13.24 -7.00
C HIS A 368 7.40 -13.99 -7.64
N HIS A 369 6.72 -14.86 -6.89
CA HIS A 369 5.58 -15.66 -7.39
C HIS A 369 4.47 -14.82 -8.04
N ALA A 370 4.28 -13.58 -7.56
CA ALA A 370 3.34 -12.62 -8.15
C ALA A 370 3.66 -12.28 -9.62
N ASN A 371 4.92 -12.36 -10.03
CA ASN A 371 5.37 -12.17 -11.41
C ASN A 371 5.65 -13.50 -12.15
N ILE A 372 5.09 -14.61 -11.66
CA ILE A 372 5.18 -15.94 -12.30
C ILE A 372 3.78 -16.50 -12.54
N VAL A 373 2.98 -16.60 -11.46
CA VAL A 373 1.71 -17.31 -11.46
C VAL A 373 0.69 -16.74 -12.46
N PRO A 374 0.52 -15.42 -12.62
CA PRO A 374 -0.41 -14.87 -13.61
C PRO A 374 -0.08 -15.30 -15.04
N TRP A 375 1.20 -15.36 -15.38
CA TRP A 375 1.66 -15.80 -16.69
C TRP A 375 1.52 -17.31 -16.89
N GLN A 376 1.70 -18.11 -15.84
CA GLN A 376 1.42 -19.55 -15.89
C GLN A 376 -0.06 -19.84 -16.13
N GLN A 377 -0.95 -19.10 -15.47
CA GLN A 377 -2.39 -19.20 -15.70
C GLN A 377 -2.75 -18.81 -17.14
N LEU A 378 -2.13 -17.75 -17.66
CA LEU A 378 -2.31 -17.36 -19.06
C LEU A 378 -1.74 -18.40 -20.03
N ALA A 379 -0.61 -19.04 -19.71
CA ALA A 379 -0.05 -20.15 -20.50
C ALA A 379 -1.00 -21.34 -20.58
N GLN A 380 -1.63 -21.71 -19.46
CA GLN A 380 -2.62 -22.77 -19.42
C GLN A 380 -3.89 -22.44 -20.21
N LYS A 381 -4.34 -21.17 -20.18
CA LYS A 381 -5.58 -20.73 -20.83
C LYS A 381 -5.39 -20.46 -22.34
N ASN A 382 -4.33 -19.75 -22.72
CA ASN A 382 -4.13 -19.22 -24.07
C ASN A 382 -3.05 -19.97 -24.86
N GLY A 383 -2.33 -20.92 -24.25
CA GLY A 383 -1.27 -21.68 -24.92
C GLY A 383 0.01 -20.88 -25.20
N ILE A 384 0.25 -19.79 -24.46
CA ILE A 384 1.54 -19.06 -24.49
C ILE A 384 2.63 -19.92 -23.85
N LYS A 385 3.90 -19.64 -24.16
CA LYS A 385 5.06 -20.32 -23.58
C LYS A 385 5.81 -19.41 -22.64
N LEU A 386 6.19 -19.95 -21.48
CA LEU A 386 7.10 -19.28 -20.56
C LEU A 386 8.55 -19.65 -20.87
N ARG A 387 9.40 -18.63 -20.93
CA ARG A 387 10.86 -18.73 -21.08
C ARG A 387 11.51 -18.02 -19.90
N VAL A 388 12.65 -18.53 -19.41
CA VAL A 388 13.23 -18.06 -18.14
C VAL A 388 14.67 -17.58 -18.34
N ILE A 389 14.96 -16.35 -17.95
CA ILE A 389 16.30 -15.78 -17.94
C ILE A 389 17.12 -16.47 -16.83
N PRO A 390 18.26 -17.11 -17.17
CA PRO A 390 19.11 -17.75 -16.18
C PRO A 390 19.92 -16.73 -15.37
N VAL A 391 20.39 -17.18 -14.21
CA VAL A 391 21.35 -16.46 -13.37
C VAL A 391 22.58 -17.32 -13.12
N ASP A 392 23.71 -16.66 -12.84
CA ASP A 392 24.92 -17.32 -12.36
C ASP A 392 24.80 -17.74 -10.88
N ASP A 393 25.90 -18.26 -10.34
CA ASP A 393 25.96 -18.74 -8.95
C ASP A 393 26.09 -17.62 -7.91
N ASP A 394 26.31 -16.37 -8.34
CA ASP A 394 26.20 -15.18 -7.50
C ASP A 394 24.77 -14.61 -7.53
N GLY A 395 23.93 -15.06 -8.46
CA GLY A 395 22.55 -14.63 -8.63
C GLY A 395 22.41 -13.42 -9.54
N GLN A 396 23.42 -13.17 -10.40
CA GLN A 396 23.37 -12.15 -11.44
C GLN A 396 22.69 -12.67 -12.69
N VAL A 397 21.92 -11.80 -13.35
CA VAL A 397 21.29 -12.10 -14.63
C VAL A 397 22.34 -12.31 -15.72
N LEU A 398 22.23 -13.43 -16.43
CA LEU A 398 23.07 -13.72 -17.59
C LEU A 398 22.50 -13.05 -18.85
N LEU A 399 22.95 -11.84 -19.15
CA LEU A 399 22.47 -11.04 -20.28
C LEU A 399 22.67 -11.72 -21.64
N ASP A 400 23.81 -12.39 -21.86
CA ASP A 400 24.08 -13.11 -23.11
C ASP A 400 23.08 -14.25 -23.34
N GLU A 401 22.65 -14.92 -22.28
CA GLU A 401 21.63 -15.96 -22.35
C GLU A 401 20.24 -15.36 -22.57
N TYR A 402 19.94 -14.22 -21.94
CA TYR A 402 18.71 -13.48 -22.21
C TYR A 402 18.58 -13.09 -23.68
N GLN A 403 19.65 -12.57 -24.30
CA GLN A 403 19.64 -12.18 -25.70
C GLN A 403 19.30 -13.35 -26.62
N LYS A 404 19.75 -14.56 -26.31
CA LYS A 404 19.44 -15.79 -27.07
C LYS A 404 17.98 -16.24 -26.92
N LEU A 405 17.28 -15.82 -25.86
CA LEU A 405 15.87 -16.14 -25.67
C LEU A 405 14.97 -15.29 -26.57
N LEU A 406 15.37 -14.06 -26.88
CA LEU A 406 14.60 -13.10 -27.66
C LEU A 406 14.44 -13.55 -29.11
N ASN A 407 13.20 -13.55 -29.60
CA ASN A 407 12.86 -13.93 -30.96
C ASN A 407 11.49 -13.33 -31.37
N PRO A 408 11.06 -13.44 -32.64
CA PRO A 408 9.79 -12.83 -33.08
C PRO A 408 8.51 -13.31 -32.36
N LYS A 409 8.56 -14.44 -31.64
CA LYS A 409 7.45 -14.93 -30.81
C LYS A 409 7.45 -14.32 -29.41
N THR A 410 8.53 -13.69 -28.98
CA THR A 410 8.57 -12.96 -27.72
C THR A 410 7.67 -11.75 -27.81
N LYS A 411 6.60 -11.72 -27.00
CA LYS A 411 5.63 -10.61 -26.99
C LYS A 411 5.67 -9.80 -25.71
N LEU A 412 6.13 -10.39 -24.61
CA LEU A 412 6.28 -9.72 -23.33
C LEU A 412 7.53 -10.23 -22.61
N VAL A 413 8.27 -9.31 -22.00
CA VAL A 413 9.32 -9.60 -21.03
C VAL A 413 8.87 -9.02 -19.69
N SER A 414 8.68 -9.88 -18.68
CA SER A 414 8.26 -9.47 -17.34
C SER A 414 9.33 -9.85 -16.33
N PHE A 415 9.99 -8.86 -15.73
CA PHE A 415 11.12 -9.14 -14.84
C PHE A 415 11.20 -8.20 -13.64
N THR A 416 11.84 -8.65 -12.57
CA THR A 416 12.06 -7.82 -11.37
C THR A 416 13.22 -6.85 -11.54
N GLN A 417 13.06 -5.61 -11.05
CA GLN A 417 14.17 -4.66 -10.96
C GLN A 417 15.11 -5.02 -9.81
N VAL A 418 14.56 -5.51 -8.69
CA VAL A 418 15.32 -5.93 -7.51
C VAL A 418 14.74 -7.20 -6.92
N SER A 419 15.54 -8.26 -6.86
CA SER A 419 15.11 -9.55 -6.29
C SER A 419 14.78 -9.41 -4.81
N ASN A 420 13.59 -9.86 -4.40
CA ASN A 420 13.21 -9.86 -2.99
C ASN A 420 13.95 -10.91 -2.14
N ALA A 421 14.44 -11.98 -2.77
CA ALA A 421 15.12 -13.08 -2.10
C ALA A 421 16.63 -12.85 -2.10
N LEU A 422 17.19 -12.43 -3.23
CA LEU A 422 18.63 -12.29 -3.38
C LEU A 422 19.13 -10.85 -3.24
N GLY A 423 18.26 -9.84 -3.33
CA GLY A 423 18.65 -8.43 -3.39
C GLY A 423 19.25 -7.98 -4.72
N THR A 424 19.54 -8.90 -5.66
CA THR A 424 20.16 -8.58 -6.96
C THR A 424 19.41 -7.44 -7.65
N ILE A 425 20.14 -6.40 -8.06
CA ILE A 425 19.63 -5.33 -8.91
C ILE A 425 19.86 -5.76 -10.36
N THR A 426 18.81 -5.87 -11.15
CA THR A 426 18.93 -6.28 -12.55
C THR A 426 19.38 -5.12 -13.44
N PRO A 427 20.09 -5.39 -14.55
CA PRO A 427 20.45 -4.37 -15.53
C PRO A 427 19.22 -3.95 -16.36
N ALA A 428 18.24 -3.31 -15.71
CA ALA A 428 16.89 -3.13 -16.22
C ALA A 428 16.85 -2.36 -17.55
N LYS A 429 17.65 -1.31 -17.70
CA LYS A 429 17.72 -0.53 -18.95
C LYS A 429 18.14 -1.42 -20.14
N GLN A 430 19.19 -2.22 -19.96
CA GLN A 430 19.70 -3.11 -21.02
C GLN A 430 18.69 -4.21 -21.36
N ILE A 431 18.00 -4.76 -20.34
CA ILE A 431 16.95 -5.76 -20.56
C ILE A 431 15.78 -5.14 -21.35
N ILE A 432 15.34 -3.93 -20.97
CA ILE A 432 14.24 -3.23 -21.64
C ILE A 432 14.60 -2.92 -23.10
N ASP A 433 15.79 -2.38 -23.35
CA ASP A 433 16.23 -2.02 -24.70
C ASP A 433 16.25 -3.23 -25.63
N LEU A 434 16.85 -4.34 -25.18
CA LEU A 434 16.88 -5.58 -25.94
C LEU A 434 15.47 -6.17 -26.18
N ALA A 435 14.56 -6.08 -25.20
CA ALA A 435 13.18 -6.50 -25.37
C ALA A 435 12.46 -5.68 -26.47
N HIS A 436 12.66 -4.36 -26.44
CA HIS A 436 12.06 -3.44 -27.41
C HIS A 436 12.63 -3.63 -28.81
N ASP A 437 13.94 -3.88 -28.94
CA ASP A 437 14.58 -4.23 -30.21
C ASP A 437 13.99 -5.51 -30.83
N ALA A 438 13.55 -6.46 -29.98
CA ALA A 438 12.86 -7.67 -30.40
C ALA A 438 11.34 -7.46 -30.65
N GLY A 439 10.82 -6.26 -30.42
CA GLY A 439 9.40 -5.92 -30.58
C GLY A 439 8.49 -6.39 -29.43
N ALA A 440 9.06 -6.80 -28.29
CA ALA A 440 8.31 -7.22 -27.11
C ALA A 440 7.94 -6.02 -26.22
N LYS A 441 6.82 -6.11 -25.50
CA LYS A 441 6.51 -5.18 -24.41
C LYS A 441 7.23 -5.58 -23.12
N VAL A 442 7.34 -4.65 -22.18
CA VAL A 442 8.04 -4.89 -20.92
C VAL A 442 7.20 -4.54 -19.70
N LEU A 443 7.10 -5.47 -18.74
CA LEU A 443 6.64 -5.22 -17.38
C LEU A 443 7.81 -5.31 -16.41
N LEU A 444 8.06 -4.24 -15.66
CA LEU A 444 9.10 -4.18 -14.64
C LEU A 444 8.47 -4.27 -13.23
N ASP A 445 8.76 -5.36 -12.51
CA ASP A 445 8.38 -5.52 -11.10
C ASP A 445 9.34 -4.71 -10.21
N GLY A 446 8.86 -3.53 -9.81
CA GLY A 446 9.56 -2.58 -8.98
C GLY A 446 9.28 -2.69 -7.49
N ALA A 447 8.60 -3.74 -7.01
CA ALA A 447 8.10 -3.83 -5.64
C ALA A 447 9.17 -3.66 -4.56
N GLN A 448 10.42 -4.06 -4.84
CA GLN A 448 11.57 -3.81 -3.94
C GLN A 448 12.38 -2.58 -4.35
N SER A 449 12.40 -2.20 -5.62
CA SER A 449 13.22 -1.07 -6.08
C SER A 449 12.81 0.26 -5.45
N VAL A 450 11.51 0.51 -5.31
CA VAL A 450 10.96 1.80 -4.92
C VAL A 450 11.35 2.27 -3.51
N SER A 451 11.81 1.37 -2.64
CA SER A 451 12.32 1.74 -1.31
C SER A 451 13.83 1.94 -1.26
N HIS A 452 14.56 1.48 -2.27
CA HIS A 452 16.02 1.30 -2.22
C HIS A 452 16.78 2.07 -3.30
N LEU A 453 16.13 2.43 -4.41
CA LEU A 453 16.75 3.15 -5.51
C LEU A 453 15.78 4.12 -6.19
N ARG A 454 16.35 5.15 -6.80
CA ARG A 454 15.61 6.08 -7.66
C ARG A 454 15.06 5.34 -8.87
N VAL A 455 13.77 5.48 -9.12
CA VAL A 455 13.11 4.96 -10.33
C VAL A 455 12.77 6.14 -11.23
N ASN A 456 13.15 6.02 -12.51
CA ASN A 456 12.76 6.96 -13.54
C ASN A 456 12.17 6.15 -14.71
N VAL A 457 10.84 6.07 -14.78
CA VAL A 457 10.16 5.25 -15.79
C VAL A 457 10.32 5.80 -17.20
N GLN A 458 10.50 7.11 -17.37
CA GLN A 458 10.81 7.69 -18.68
C GLN A 458 12.19 7.28 -19.18
N TYR A 459 13.21 7.28 -18.29
CA TYR A 459 14.56 6.84 -18.64
C TYR A 459 14.64 5.33 -18.87
N LEU A 460 14.08 4.54 -17.95
CA LEU A 460 14.08 3.08 -18.07
C LEU A 460 13.22 2.63 -19.25
N ASN A 461 12.17 3.38 -19.59
CA ASN A 461 11.24 3.13 -20.67
C ASN A 461 10.49 1.77 -20.60
N PRO A 462 10.08 1.23 -19.44
CA PRO A 462 9.21 0.05 -19.45
C PRO A 462 7.82 0.41 -20.01
N ASP A 463 7.09 -0.57 -20.54
CA ASP A 463 5.70 -0.35 -20.95
C ASP A 463 4.75 -0.40 -19.75
N PHE A 464 5.11 -1.18 -18.72
CA PHE A 464 4.46 -1.24 -17.42
C PHE A 464 5.49 -1.26 -16.29
N PHE A 465 5.19 -0.59 -15.19
CA PHE A 465 5.98 -0.65 -13.95
C PHE A 465 5.04 -0.79 -12.75
N VAL A 466 5.39 -1.64 -11.79
CA VAL A 466 4.48 -1.97 -10.69
C VAL A 466 5.18 -1.89 -9.33
N PHE A 467 4.46 -1.42 -8.31
CA PHE A 467 4.94 -1.49 -6.93
C PHE A 467 3.80 -1.53 -5.89
N SER A 468 4.16 -1.89 -4.65
CA SER A 468 3.24 -1.95 -3.50
C SER A 468 3.57 -0.86 -2.48
N GLY A 469 2.56 -0.13 -2.00
CA GLY A 469 2.72 0.95 -1.03
C GLY A 469 3.35 0.49 0.29
N HIS A 470 2.96 -0.69 0.77
CA HIS A 470 3.47 -1.25 2.03
C HIS A 470 4.97 -1.58 2.04
N LYS A 471 5.63 -1.56 0.87
CA LYS A 471 7.09 -1.71 0.73
C LYS A 471 7.83 -0.37 0.62
N VAL A 472 7.12 0.72 0.37
CA VAL A 472 7.66 2.10 0.36
C VAL A 472 7.09 2.91 1.53
N PHE A 473 7.06 2.29 2.71
CA PHE A 473 6.71 2.91 4.00
C PHE A 473 5.26 3.41 4.09
N GLY A 474 4.45 3.13 3.07
CA GLY A 474 3.03 3.44 2.99
C GLY A 474 2.14 2.35 3.58
N PRO A 475 0.82 2.57 3.55
CA PRO A 475 -0.17 1.64 4.08
C PRO A 475 -0.24 0.32 3.31
N THR A 476 -0.89 -0.67 3.93
CA THR A 476 -1.29 -1.90 3.26
C THR A 476 -2.42 -1.65 2.27
N GLY A 477 -2.73 -2.61 1.40
CA GLY A 477 -3.94 -2.54 0.57
C GLY A 477 -3.92 -1.47 -0.54
N ILE A 478 -2.76 -0.86 -0.81
CA ILE A 478 -2.54 0.07 -1.91
C ILE A 478 -1.23 -0.25 -2.65
N GLY A 479 -1.24 -0.04 -3.95
CA GLY A 479 -0.12 -0.13 -4.86
C GLY A 479 -0.44 0.58 -6.16
N VAL A 480 0.49 0.54 -7.09
CA VAL A 480 0.42 1.31 -8.33
C VAL A 480 0.84 0.42 -9.50
N LEU A 481 0.07 0.53 -10.57
CA LEU A 481 0.48 0.19 -11.92
C LEU A 481 0.77 1.50 -12.66
N TYR A 482 2.01 1.71 -13.06
CA TYR A 482 2.35 2.60 -14.16
C TYR A 482 2.18 1.83 -15.48
N GLY A 483 1.55 2.45 -16.47
CA GLY A 483 1.55 1.98 -17.84
C GLY A 483 1.49 3.16 -18.80
N LYS A 484 2.15 3.06 -19.95
CA LYS A 484 2.10 4.12 -20.97
C LYS A 484 0.66 4.43 -21.34
N GLU A 485 0.29 5.72 -21.33
CA GLU A 485 -1.11 6.16 -21.43
C GLU A 485 -1.79 5.62 -22.70
N GLU A 486 -1.12 5.67 -23.85
CA GLU A 486 -1.62 5.13 -25.11
C GLU A 486 -1.93 3.62 -24.99
N LEU A 487 -0.99 2.86 -24.41
CA LEU A 487 -1.14 1.42 -24.21
C LEU A 487 -2.29 1.10 -23.25
N LEU A 488 -2.41 1.82 -22.13
CA LEU A 488 -3.53 1.65 -21.20
C LEU A 488 -4.89 1.94 -21.87
N ASN A 489 -4.93 2.89 -22.81
CA ASN A 489 -6.14 3.23 -23.55
C ASN A 489 -6.47 2.25 -24.69
N GLU A 490 -5.53 1.41 -25.13
CA GLU A 490 -5.76 0.32 -26.11
C GLU A 490 -6.24 -0.98 -25.45
N ILE A 491 -5.97 -1.14 -24.16
CA ILE A 491 -6.23 -2.37 -23.41
C ILE A 491 -7.67 -2.41 -22.86
N GLN A 492 -8.29 -3.59 -22.89
CA GLN A 492 -9.63 -3.85 -22.34
C GLN A 492 -9.64 -3.76 -20.80
N PRO A 493 -10.71 -3.24 -20.17
CA PRO A 493 -10.84 -3.24 -18.71
C PRO A 493 -10.80 -4.66 -18.13
N TRP A 494 -10.30 -4.81 -16.89
CA TRP A 494 -10.31 -6.08 -16.17
C TRP A 494 -11.54 -6.23 -15.27
N GLN A 495 -11.65 -5.36 -14.26
CA GLN A 495 -12.77 -5.33 -13.33
C GLN A 495 -13.84 -4.37 -13.87
N GLY A 496 -15.11 -4.77 -13.83
CA GLY A 496 -16.25 -3.97 -14.28
C GLY A 496 -17.11 -3.47 -13.12
N GLY A 497 -17.58 -2.22 -13.21
CA GLY A 497 -18.46 -1.63 -12.20
C GLY A 497 -18.60 -0.13 -12.36
N GLY A 498 -19.10 0.56 -11.33
CA GLY A 498 -19.11 2.03 -11.29
C GLY A 498 -17.69 2.61 -11.32
N ASN A 499 -17.57 3.93 -11.51
CA ASN A 499 -16.30 4.69 -11.58
C ASN A 499 -15.49 4.53 -12.88
N MET A 500 -15.46 3.33 -13.44
CA MET A 500 -14.72 3.05 -14.68
C MET A 500 -15.55 3.26 -15.96
N ILE A 501 -16.87 3.44 -15.81
CA ILE A 501 -17.83 3.68 -16.90
C ILE A 501 -18.08 5.18 -17.12
N LYS A 502 -18.18 5.58 -18.38
CA LYS A 502 -18.64 6.90 -18.80
C LYS A 502 -20.15 6.92 -19.07
N ASP A 503 -20.66 5.86 -19.70
CA ASP A 503 -22.08 5.66 -19.98
C ASP A 503 -22.44 4.17 -19.97
N VAL A 504 -23.64 3.84 -19.50
CA VAL A 504 -24.14 2.45 -19.38
C VAL A 504 -25.60 2.38 -19.79
N THR A 505 -25.88 1.59 -20.82
CA THR A 505 -27.22 1.09 -21.17
C THR A 505 -27.25 -0.43 -21.03
N PHE A 506 -28.42 -1.05 -21.21
CA PHE A 506 -28.51 -2.52 -21.20
C PHE A 506 -27.82 -3.15 -22.42
N GLU A 507 -27.72 -2.42 -23.53
CA GLU A 507 -27.16 -2.89 -24.80
C GLU A 507 -25.67 -2.57 -24.94
N HIS A 508 -25.19 -1.51 -24.30
CA HIS A 508 -23.83 -1.02 -24.49
C HIS A 508 -23.25 -0.36 -23.24
N THR A 509 -21.92 -0.45 -23.08
CA THR A 509 -21.18 0.27 -22.04
C THR A 509 -20.01 1.00 -22.68
N GLN A 510 -19.92 2.30 -22.42
CA GLN A 510 -18.76 3.13 -22.78
C GLN A 510 -17.87 3.32 -21.54
N PHE A 511 -16.59 3.03 -21.66
CA PHE A 511 -15.61 3.16 -20.57
C PHE A 511 -14.93 4.53 -20.57
N HIS A 512 -14.44 4.95 -19.40
CA HIS A 512 -13.49 6.05 -19.30
C HIS A 512 -12.14 5.69 -19.93
N ASN A 513 -11.31 6.72 -20.14
CA ASN A 513 -9.89 6.53 -20.41
C ASN A 513 -9.13 6.13 -19.13
N ALA A 514 -7.88 5.72 -19.29
CA ALA A 514 -6.97 5.57 -18.16
C ALA A 514 -6.83 6.91 -17.39
N PRO A 515 -6.70 6.87 -16.05
CA PRO A 515 -6.55 5.66 -15.24
C PRO A 515 -7.87 5.07 -14.75
N SER A 516 -8.95 5.87 -14.75
CA SER A 516 -10.26 5.49 -14.19
C SER A 516 -10.85 4.24 -14.84
N ARG A 517 -10.52 3.95 -16.10
CA ARG A 517 -10.85 2.70 -16.80
C ARG A 517 -10.56 1.43 -15.98
N PHE A 518 -9.55 1.49 -15.11
CA PHE A 518 -9.06 0.34 -14.35
C PHE A 518 -9.31 0.44 -12.84
N GLU A 519 -9.97 1.50 -12.38
CA GLU A 519 -10.29 1.73 -10.96
C GLU A 519 -11.79 1.53 -10.72
N ALA A 520 -12.24 0.28 -10.88
CA ALA A 520 -13.64 -0.10 -10.75
C ALA A 520 -14.12 -0.05 -9.28
N GLY A 521 -15.30 0.53 -9.07
CA GLY A 521 -15.90 0.67 -7.73
C GLY A 521 -15.27 1.79 -6.90
N THR A 522 -15.57 1.81 -5.60
CA THR A 522 -14.93 2.73 -4.65
C THR A 522 -13.52 2.22 -4.36
N GLY A 523 -12.50 3.00 -4.70
CA GLY A 523 -11.10 2.66 -4.45
C GLY A 523 -10.70 2.78 -2.97
N ASN A 524 -9.44 2.43 -2.68
CA ASN A 524 -8.86 2.57 -1.34
C ASN A 524 -8.33 4.00 -1.12
N ILE A 525 -9.26 4.94 -0.88
CA ILE A 525 -8.98 6.38 -0.91
C ILE A 525 -7.99 6.80 0.18
N ALA A 526 -8.27 6.47 1.44
CA ALA A 526 -7.43 6.89 2.58
C ALA A 526 -6.00 6.35 2.46
N ASP A 527 -5.84 5.12 1.98
CA ASP A 527 -4.52 4.51 1.84
C ASP A 527 -3.76 5.04 0.62
N ALA A 528 -4.42 5.45 -0.46
CA ALA A 528 -3.77 6.21 -1.54
C ALA A 528 -3.21 7.54 -1.01
N VAL A 529 -3.99 8.24 -0.19
CA VAL A 529 -3.56 9.47 0.47
C VAL A 529 -2.38 9.22 1.43
N GLY A 530 -2.44 8.13 2.20
CA GLY A 530 -1.34 7.68 3.06
C GLY A 530 -0.08 7.29 2.29
N LEU A 531 -0.22 6.67 1.11
CA LEU A 531 0.88 6.40 0.20
C LEU A 531 1.53 7.71 -0.27
N GLY A 532 0.74 8.73 -0.63
CA GLY A 532 1.28 10.05 -0.95
C GLY A 532 2.17 10.63 0.15
N ALA A 533 1.74 10.53 1.42
CA ALA A 533 2.56 10.98 2.55
C ALA A 533 3.84 10.15 2.75
N ALA A 534 3.81 8.85 2.42
CA ALA A 534 5.00 7.99 2.48
C ALA A 534 6.03 8.39 1.42
N LEU A 535 5.58 8.70 0.20
CA LEU A 535 6.44 9.16 -0.88
C LEU A 535 7.04 10.53 -0.58
N ASP A 536 6.28 11.45 0.02
CA ASP A 536 6.81 12.73 0.51
C ASP A 536 7.92 12.52 1.55
N TYR A 537 7.73 11.56 2.47
CA TYR A 537 8.73 11.24 3.49
C TYR A 537 10.03 10.72 2.86
N VAL A 538 9.94 9.78 1.91
CA VAL A 538 11.10 9.25 1.17
C VAL A 538 11.79 10.36 0.37
N ASN A 539 11.03 11.21 -0.33
CA ASN A 539 11.58 12.33 -1.09
C ASN A 539 12.27 13.38 -0.20
N LYS A 540 11.71 13.64 0.99
CA LYS A 540 12.30 14.55 1.98
C LYS A 540 13.67 14.06 2.47
N LEU A 541 13.81 12.76 2.72
CA LEU A 541 15.11 12.17 3.06
C LEU A 541 16.06 12.14 1.85
N GLY A 542 15.49 11.96 0.65
CA GLY A 542 16.21 11.84 -0.61
C GLY A 542 16.57 10.37 -0.87
N ILE A 543 15.99 9.80 -1.93
CA ILE A 543 16.18 8.38 -2.27
C ILE A 543 17.63 8.00 -2.53
N ASP A 544 18.46 8.93 -3.03
CA ASP A 544 19.89 8.68 -3.24
C ASP A 544 20.66 8.62 -1.91
N ASN A 545 20.26 9.43 -0.91
CA ASN A 545 20.84 9.35 0.43
C ASN A 545 20.48 8.03 1.11
N ILE A 546 19.22 7.60 0.96
CA ILE A 546 18.74 6.30 1.42
C ILE A 546 19.57 5.17 0.78
N HIS A 547 19.73 5.21 -0.55
CA HIS A 547 20.50 4.23 -1.31
C HIS A 547 21.95 4.13 -0.80
N LEU A 548 22.63 5.28 -0.66
CA LEU A 548 24.00 5.37 -0.16
C LEU A 548 24.14 4.76 1.24
N TYR A 549 23.27 5.15 2.16
CA TYR A 549 23.30 4.67 3.54
C TYR A 549 23.02 3.16 3.62
N GLU A 550 21.99 2.68 2.94
CA GLU A 550 21.66 1.25 2.90
C GLU A 550 22.75 0.42 2.24
N HIS A 551 23.42 0.94 1.21
CA HIS A 551 24.57 0.28 0.59
C HIS A 551 25.74 0.15 1.58
N GLN A 552 26.05 1.19 2.34
CA GLN A 552 27.09 1.14 3.37
C GLN A 552 26.74 0.14 4.48
N LEU A 553 25.48 0.09 4.92
CA LEU A 553 25.01 -0.93 5.87
C LEU A 553 25.11 -2.35 5.30
N LEU A 554 24.75 -2.53 4.02
CA LEU A 554 24.85 -3.82 3.34
C LEU A 554 26.31 -4.31 3.30
N LEU A 555 27.26 -3.44 2.97
CA LEU A 555 28.69 -3.76 2.95
C LEU A 555 29.18 -4.16 4.35
N TYR A 556 28.80 -3.38 5.37
CA TYR A 556 29.14 -3.65 6.77
C TYR A 556 28.59 -5.02 7.23
N ALA A 557 27.30 -5.27 7.01
CA ALA A 557 26.67 -6.54 7.34
C ALA A 557 27.28 -7.72 6.57
N THR A 558 27.52 -7.56 5.27
CA THR A 558 28.10 -8.60 4.42
C THR A 558 29.48 -9.01 4.92
N LYS A 559 30.33 -8.05 5.29
CA LYS A 559 31.65 -8.31 5.86
C LYS A 559 31.53 -9.17 7.12
N LEU A 560 30.74 -8.73 8.10
CA LEU A 560 30.61 -9.43 9.38
C LEU A 560 29.94 -10.80 9.25
N MET A 561 28.91 -10.93 8.41
CA MET A 561 28.23 -12.21 8.21
C MET A 561 29.14 -13.25 7.55
N LYS A 562 30.07 -12.86 6.67
CA LYS A 562 31.07 -13.77 6.08
C LYS A 562 32.04 -14.34 7.12
N GLU A 563 32.23 -13.68 8.25
CA GLU A 563 33.09 -14.14 9.34
C GLU A 563 32.40 -15.19 10.24
N VAL A 564 31.08 -15.37 10.12
CA VAL A 564 30.32 -16.37 10.89
C VAL A 564 30.61 -17.79 10.39
N PRO A 565 31.18 -18.69 11.22
CA PRO A 565 31.56 -20.03 10.78
C PRO A 565 30.38 -20.85 10.25
N GLY A 566 30.51 -21.37 9.02
CA GLY A 566 29.49 -22.19 8.38
C GLY A 566 28.25 -21.45 7.91
N LEU A 567 28.26 -20.11 7.91
CA LEU A 567 27.26 -19.29 7.22
C LEU A 567 27.54 -19.30 5.72
N ARG A 568 26.49 -19.45 4.91
CA ARG A 568 26.54 -19.28 3.46
C ARG A 568 25.55 -18.20 3.05
N LEU A 569 26.05 -17.10 2.49
CA LEU A 569 25.21 -16.09 1.85
C LEU A 569 24.63 -16.66 0.53
N VAL A 570 23.41 -16.25 0.20
CA VAL A 570 22.69 -16.63 -1.01
C VAL A 570 22.31 -15.35 -1.75
N GLY A 571 22.80 -15.20 -2.98
CA GLY A 571 22.78 -13.95 -3.72
C GLY A 571 23.96 -13.06 -3.29
N THR A 572 25.04 -13.10 -4.05
CA THR A 572 26.29 -12.34 -3.85
C THR A 572 26.64 -11.46 -5.04
N ALA A 573 25.65 -11.21 -5.91
CA ALA A 573 25.64 -10.20 -6.95
C ALA A 573 26.35 -8.89 -6.52
N THR A 574 27.23 -8.40 -7.39
CA THR A 574 27.93 -7.10 -7.25
C THR A 574 26.97 -5.95 -6.96
N ASP A 575 25.95 -5.78 -7.79
CA ASP A 575 24.92 -4.74 -7.62
C ASP A 575 23.72 -5.35 -6.90
N LYS A 576 23.51 -4.90 -5.66
CA LYS A 576 22.56 -5.54 -4.75
C LYS A 576 21.97 -4.54 -3.77
N ALA A 577 20.66 -4.62 -3.56
CA ALA A 577 19.95 -3.94 -2.49
C ALA A 577 20.19 -4.63 -1.13
N SER A 578 19.70 -4.03 -0.06
CA SER A 578 19.96 -4.36 1.34
C SER A 578 19.31 -5.67 1.85
N VAL A 579 19.40 -6.77 1.09
CA VAL A 579 18.85 -8.10 1.43
C VAL A 579 19.98 -9.10 1.66
N LEU A 580 19.99 -9.85 2.76
CA LEU A 580 21.10 -10.72 3.16
C LEU A 580 20.65 -12.16 3.37
N SER A 581 20.00 -12.78 2.38
CA SER A 581 19.61 -14.20 2.48
C SER A 581 20.79 -15.11 2.80
N PHE A 582 20.61 -16.04 3.73
CA PHE A 582 21.65 -16.98 4.12
C PHE A 582 21.10 -18.32 4.61
N THR A 583 22.00 -19.31 4.68
CA THR A 583 21.82 -20.54 5.45
C THR A 583 22.97 -20.72 6.44
N LEU A 584 22.74 -21.48 7.51
CA LEU A 584 23.74 -21.74 8.54
C LEU A 584 23.93 -23.25 8.72
N LYS A 585 25.10 -23.77 8.36
CA LYS A 585 25.39 -25.22 8.41
C LYS A 585 25.09 -25.80 9.81
N GLY A 586 24.38 -26.92 9.89
CA GLY A 586 24.06 -27.57 11.16
C GLY A 586 22.86 -26.99 11.91
N PHE A 587 22.17 -26.00 11.36
CA PHE A 587 20.92 -25.46 11.89
C PHE A 587 19.86 -25.41 10.79
N SER A 588 18.62 -25.74 11.13
CA SER A 588 17.49 -25.42 10.27
C SER A 588 17.24 -23.90 10.27
N ASN A 589 16.65 -23.39 9.19
CA ASN A 589 16.33 -21.96 9.09
C ASN A 589 15.36 -21.51 10.19
N ASP A 590 14.42 -22.38 10.60
CA ASP A 590 13.46 -22.11 11.68
C ASP A 590 14.14 -21.99 13.06
N GLU A 591 15.13 -22.84 13.36
CA GLU A 591 15.92 -22.72 14.58
C GLU A 591 16.68 -21.40 14.65
N VAL A 592 17.29 -20.98 13.54
CA VAL A 592 17.96 -19.67 13.44
C VAL A 592 16.96 -18.53 13.65
N GLY A 593 15.80 -18.58 12.98
CA GLY A 593 14.73 -17.58 13.14
C GLY A 593 14.24 -17.47 14.58
N LYS A 594 14.00 -18.60 15.25
CA LYS A 594 13.59 -18.65 16.66
C LYS A 594 14.66 -18.07 17.59
N ALA A 595 15.93 -18.37 17.34
CA ALA A 595 17.04 -17.84 18.13
C ALA A 595 17.16 -16.31 17.99
N LEU A 596 17.01 -15.79 16.76
CA LEU A 596 17.01 -14.35 16.49
C LEU A 596 15.81 -13.65 17.14
N ASN A 597 14.61 -14.23 17.04
CA ASN A 597 13.40 -13.69 17.64
C ASN A 597 13.49 -13.57 19.18
N LYS A 598 14.12 -14.55 19.86
CA LYS A 598 14.38 -14.48 21.31
C LYS A 598 15.25 -13.29 21.70
N GLU A 599 16.03 -12.76 20.78
CA GLU A 599 16.91 -11.61 20.97
C GLU A 599 16.27 -10.29 20.46
N GLY A 600 14.97 -10.32 20.10
CA GLY A 600 14.22 -9.16 19.62
C GLY A 600 14.37 -8.89 18.12
N ILE A 601 15.06 -9.78 17.38
CA ILE A 601 15.36 -9.60 15.96
C ILE A 601 14.30 -10.28 15.10
N ALA A 602 13.54 -9.49 14.35
CA ALA A 602 12.57 -9.97 13.38
C ALA A 602 13.25 -10.19 12.02
N VAL A 603 13.29 -11.44 11.56
CA VAL A 603 13.70 -11.85 10.21
C VAL A 603 12.64 -12.79 9.64
N ARG A 604 12.68 -13.03 8.33
CA ARG A 604 11.84 -14.06 7.71
C ARG A 604 12.63 -15.32 7.43
N THR A 605 12.00 -16.46 7.67
CA THR A 605 12.48 -17.79 7.29
C THR A 605 11.49 -18.39 6.31
N GLY A 606 11.98 -19.11 5.30
CA GLY A 606 11.13 -19.77 4.31
C GLY A 606 11.55 -19.50 2.88
N HIS A 607 10.61 -19.62 1.96
CA HIS A 607 10.88 -19.56 0.53
C HIS A 607 10.73 -18.14 -0.07
N HIS A 608 10.32 -17.15 0.73
CA HIS A 608 10.16 -15.74 0.34
C HIS A 608 9.31 -15.52 -0.91
N CYS A 609 8.37 -16.41 -1.20
CA CYS A 609 7.61 -16.42 -2.45
C CYS A 609 8.51 -16.40 -3.72
N ALA A 610 9.67 -17.06 -3.66
CA ALA A 610 10.67 -17.09 -4.72
C ALA A 610 11.31 -18.49 -4.82
N GLN A 611 10.48 -19.54 -4.79
CA GLN A 611 10.96 -20.93 -4.81
C GLN A 611 11.87 -21.28 -6.01
N PRO A 612 11.58 -20.84 -7.26
CA PRO A 612 12.42 -21.20 -8.39
C PRO A 612 13.88 -20.76 -8.24
N ILE A 613 14.13 -19.53 -7.78
CA ILE A 613 15.50 -19.07 -7.54
C ILE A 613 16.16 -19.82 -6.39
N LEU A 614 15.46 -20.10 -5.29
CA LEU A 614 16.05 -20.87 -4.20
C LEU A 614 16.44 -22.28 -4.65
N ARG A 615 15.60 -22.92 -5.47
CA ARG A 615 15.89 -24.25 -6.05
C ARG A 615 17.08 -24.23 -7.00
N ARG A 616 17.26 -23.16 -7.79
CA ARG A 616 18.47 -22.94 -8.60
C ARG A 616 19.75 -22.89 -7.75
N PHE A 617 19.64 -22.48 -6.49
CA PHE A 617 20.71 -22.48 -5.49
C PHE A 617 20.77 -23.75 -4.62
N GLY A 618 19.97 -24.77 -4.95
CA GLY A 618 19.89 -26.04 -4.22
C GLY A 618 19.19 -25.92 -2.86
N LEU A 619 18.28 -24.96 -2.69
CA LEU A 619 17.61 -24.65 -1.44
C LEU A 619 16.08 -24.62 -1.59
N GLU A 620 15.36 -24.99 -0.54
CA GLU A 620 13.90 -24.75 -0.44
C GLU A 620 13.57 -23.54 0.44
N SER A 621 14.49 -23.12 1.32
CA SER A 621 14.31 -21.95 2.18
C SER A 621 15.63 -21.31 2.59
N THR A 622 15.58 -20.05 3.01
CA THR A 622 16.67 -19.30 3.64
C THR A 622 16.16 -18.52 4.85
N VAL A 623 17.09 -18.02 5.67
CA VAL A 623 16.85 -16.90 6.58
C VAL A 623 17.14 -15.61 5.83
N ARG A 624 16.28 -14.60 5.94
CA ARG A 624 16.42 -13.34 5.20
C ARG A 624 16.25 -12.13 6.13
N PRO A 625 17.36 -11.61 6.67
CA PRO A 625 17.46 -10.22 7.07
C PRO A 625 17.39 -9.33 5.83
N SER A 626 16.59 -8.28 5.90
CA SER A 626 16.43 -7.26 4.87
C SER A 626 16.40 -5.92 5.60
N LEU A 627 17.29 -5.02 5.23
CA LEU A 627 17.51 -3.74 5.92
C LEU A 627 16.74 -2.62 5.24
N ALA A 628 16.43 -1.58 5.99
CA ALA A 628 15.96 -0.31 5.51
C ALA A 628 16.78 0.81 6.15
N PHE A 629 16.63 2.04 5.65
CA PHE A 629 17.39 3.20 6.10
C PHE A 629 17.25 3.55 7.60
N TYR A 630 16.27 3.01 8.32
CA TYR A 630 16.16 3.18 9.79
C TYR A 630 16.91 2.12 10.60
N ASN A 631 17.51 1.12 9.95
CA ASN A 631 18.36 0.14 10.60
C ASN A 631 19.77 0.70 10.82
N THR A 632 20.50 0.13 11.77
CA THR A 632 21.79 0.64 12.24
C THR A 632 22.89 -0.41 12.25
N CYS A 633 24.16 0.01 12.37
CA CYS A 633 25.27 -0.91 12.60
C CYS A 633 25.10 -1.71 13.91
N ALA A 634 24.47 -1.14 14.94
CA ALA A 634 24.17 -1.84 16.19
C ALA A 634 23.13 -2.98 16.00
N ASP A 635 22.13 -2.76 15.15
CA ASP A 635 21.16 -3.81 14.78
C ASP A 635 21.89 -5.00 14.12
N ILE A 636 22.83 -4.71 13.22
CA ILE A 636 23.68 -5.71 12.52
C ILE A 636 24.62 -6.42 13.50
N ASN A 637 25.27 -5.69 14.41
CA ASN A 637 26.15 -6.27 15.43
C ASN A 637 25.41 -7.26 16.32
N THR A 638 24.17 -6.94 16.68
CA THR A 638 23.32 -7.83 17.47
C THR A 638 22.97 -9.09 16.66
N LEU A 639 22.57 -8.94 15.40
CA LEU A 639 22.35 -10.08 14.48
C LEU A 639 23.57 -11.02 14.43
N VAL A 640 24.75 -10.48 14.14
CA VAL A 640 25.98 -11.26 13.99
C VAL A 640 26.40 -11.93 15.30
N SER A 641 26.25 -11.24 16.44
CA SER A 641 26.53 -11.80 17.77
C SER A 641 25.68 -13.04 18.07
N VAL A 642 24.38 -13.01 17.73
CA VAL A 642 23.48 -14.15 17.91
C VAL A 642 23.89 -15.33 17.02
N LEU A 643 24.28 -15.06 15.77
CA LEU A 643 24.74 -16.10 14.84
C LEU A 643 26.05 -16.77 15.33
N HIS A 644 27.00 -16.00 15.86
CA HIS A 644 28.19 -16.58 16.51
C HIS A 644 27.85 -17.37 17.77
N LYS A 645 26.87 -16.92 18.57
CA LYS A 645 26.44 -17.65 19.77
C LYS A 645 25.86 -19.01 19.42
N LEU A 646 25.04 -19.11 18.37
CA LEU A 646 24.55 -20.40 17.87
C LEU A 646 25.69 -21.35 17.51
N LYS A 647 26.79 -20.86 16.95
CA LYS A 647 27.93 -21.68 16.54
C LYS A 647 28.87 -22.13 17.66
N ARG A 648 28.79 -21.49 18.82
CA ARG A 648 29.57 -21.88 20.02
C ARG A 648 28.84 -22.90 20.89
N GLN A 649 27.54 -23.08 20.67
CA GLN A 649 26.71 -24.12 21.27
C GLN A 649 26.79 -25.38 20.42
#